data_AF-A0A7Y4AP99-F1
#
_entry.id   AF-A0A7Y4AP99-F1
#
_cell.length_a   1.000
_cell.length_b   1.000
_cell.length_c   1.000
_cell.angle_alpha   90.00
_cell.angle_beta   90.00
_cell.angle_gamma   90.00
#
_symmetry.space_group_name_H-M   'P 1'
#
loop_
_entity.id
_entity.type
_entity.pdbx_description
1 polymer ?
#
loop_
_entity_poly.entity_id
_entity_poly.type
_entity_poly.pdbx_seq_one_letter_code
_entity_poly.pdbx_strand_id
1 'polypeptide(L)'
;MMKKQIIILKKLSYLGLLFLLGCSPEETVINVPVTTPVEPTPVLPNAPVSTYGVCNSDVINQTVRFIHVADLHGHFGFEEQYFSKIRKAYLNAKEENEFTLFTNGGDDYEKGTVAEQLSQGNAVSETIKAMKFDYRVIGNHDFAWGPEQLLMYARDDDGDEHIQNVLASNTTYVGDDPLGFSGVSFAIAEVGCINIGFLGLTSAPWNELDEEVELPADFIEDFAMRWDWSAQAQELIDGYGDQVDYIVLLSHLGIDTDVVEFSYVEGIDLVLGGHSHELPQYAHVINKDDGSFSTDVFLPDFNAKGYTDIEITFNTENKQVVSHNFGLYGEYNANNIGILEDDDTDQEVKDAIDKIMGEYAPDASTEIAIAYDFADSTKIMEVLHDASSHVDNSIDAALFDTEEVDGQSWSLGAMTQEDFHQMFPVERQTSNTPGFNSVYKVEVTGSELFNLKNNWIDRGEGDVEATINLVYSGLDMDSEEFRLNDTYTLALFKGAAFNPELFFETPPFTREDIEFVGESWYLLDSYARYRTGQCYFFDKEELLPGCDGYIDPVTVWQFNTSSALVSDGGDTAPAVLLLVDVDGAQLTDICTDEAIPVSCGTTQEFGISDLPDNEIGQVIRLDSLESKEATLELIHNSVEGTHFTLVFDAYWPSNSLKDNKYSALLSANTLDDAPELYLQLENNDGNDGQYATIGKTSAGGYYGEILPDTWHRIAFSFVISEINGHLYKLYIDGKLVHTAEANSQTVLANWTLDDSPIRLLTDTDNFSESSTVYLNALLFASRQLTTEEIESLATVSERLDYTLPSRELSATVERAYSAAPMDWSHKWLIQRNKFNFP
;
A
#
# COMPACT_ATOMS: atom_id res chain seq x y z
N MET A 1 3.79 3.02 9.72
CA MET A 1 4.06 4.47 9.59
C MET A 1 3.13 5.47 10.33
N MET A 2 2.07 5.09 11.06
CA MET A 2 1.09 6.05 11.64
C MET A 2 1.37 6.53 13.09
N LYS A 3 2.64 6.57 13.54
CA LYS A 3 2.98 6.77 14.97
C LYS A 3 4.12 7.77 15.23
N LYS A 4 4.26 8.85 14.46
CA LYS A 4 5.21 9.91 14.82
C LYS A 4 4.57 11.28 14.62
N GLN A 5 4.90 12.20 15.53
CA GLN A 5 4.51 13.62 15.55
C GLN A 5 3.23 14.02 16.31
N ILE A 6 3.33 13.93 17.64
CA ILE A 6 2.84 15.03 18.49
C ILE A 6 4.02 15.45 19.38
N ILE A 7 4.27 16.77 19.47
CA ILE A 7 5.12 17.51 20.44
C ILE A 7 6.36 18.22 19.82
N ILE A 8 6.13 19.20 18.93
CA ILE A 8 7.00 20.40 18.83
C ILE A 8 6.46 21.45 19.81
N LEU A 9 6.77 21.30 21.11
CA LEU A 9 6.55 22.37 22.10
C LEU A 9 7.51 22.35 23.30
N LYS A 10 8.64 21.62 23.21
CA LYS A 10 9.61 21.50 24.32
C LYS A 10 11.04 21.99 24.05
N LYS A 11 11.41 22.41 22.82
CA LYS A 11 12.77 22.93 22.53
C LYS A 11 12.96 24.45 22.74
N LEU A 12 11.96 25.18 23.27
CA LEU A 12 12.04 26.63 23.53
C LEU A 12 12.39 27.03 24.97
N SER A 13 12.93 26.12 25.80
CA SER A 13 13.28 26.42 27.19
C SER A 13 14.73 26.08 27.54
N TYR A 14 15.70 26.52 26.74
CA TYR A 14 17.12 26.52 27.15
C TYR A 14 17.95 27.68 26.58
N LEU A 15 17.36 28.86 26.34
CA LEU A 15 18.17 30.06 26.07
C LEU A 15 17.52 31.31 26.68
N GLY A 16 17.56 31.41 28.01
CA GLY A 16 16.88 32.51 28.69
C GLY A 16 17.23 32.65 30.15
N LEU A 17 18.52 32.79 30.50
CA LEU A 17 18.89 33.35 31.79
C LEU A 17 20.34 33.86 31.77
N LEU A 18 20.57 35.10 31.34
CA LEU A 18 21.58 35.99 31.95
C LEU A 18 21.52 37.39 31.30
N PHE A 19 20.60 38.24 31.76
CA PHE A 19 20.80 39.68 31.70
C PHE A 19 20.20 40.32 32.95
N LEU A 20 21.08 40.88 33.78
CA LEU A 20 20.82 42.07 34.61
C LEU A 20 22.15 42.47 35.26
N LEU A 21 22.77 43.51 34.74
CA LEU A 21 23.28 44.67 35.49
C LEU A 21 23.92 45.65 34.49
N GLY A 22 23.48 46.90 34.56
CA GLY A 22 23.63 47.89 33.50
C GLY A 22 24.85 48.80 33.60
N CYS A 23 25.00 49.60 32.55
CA CYS A 23 25.40 51.01 32.55
C CYS A 23 25.34 51.51 31.10
N SER A 24 24.86 52.73 30.90
CA SER A 24 25.10 53.55 29.70
C SER A 24 25.76 54.86 30.16
N PRO A 25 26.22 55.76 29.27
CA PRO A 25 26.71 55.59 27.90
C PRO A 25 28.07 56.32 27.71
N GLU A 26 28.74 56.17 26.56
CA GLU A 26 29.42 57.31 25.90
C GLU A 26 29.80 56.97 24.45
N GLU A 27 29.60 57.97 23.60
CA GLU A 27 29.70 57.98 22.15
C GLU A 27 31.13 57.77 21.63
N THR A 28 31.25 57.18 20.44
CA THR A 28 32.09 57.73 19.34
C THR A 28 31.72 57.08 18.02
N VAL A 29 30.92 57.79 17.23
CA VAL A 29 30.60 57.42 15.83
C VAL A 29 31.78 57.79 14.95
N ILE A 30 32.39 56.80 14.30
CA ILE A 30 33.33 57.00 13.19
C ILE A 30 32.57 56.66 11.90
N ASN A 31 32.10 57.68 11.18
CA ASN A 31 31.52 57.51 9.85
C ASN A 31 32.64 57.24 8.84
N VAL A 32 32.73 56.00 8.35
CA VAL A 32 33.42 55.67 7.10
C VAL A 32 32.35 55.39 6.05
N PRO A 33 32.25 56.17 4.95
CA PRO A 33 31.31 55.85 3.89
C PRO A 33 31.84 54.65 3.12
N VAL A 34 31.24 53.48 3.34
CA VAL A 34 31.41 52.34 2.44
C VAL A 34 30.38 52.51 1.33
N THR A 35 30.81 53.07 0.20
CA THR A 35 30.07 52.90 -1.06
C THR A 35 30.36 51.49 -1.56
N THR A 36 29.52 50.53 -1.20
CA THR A 36 29.48 49.25 -1.92
C THR A 36 29.03 49.52 -3.35
N PRO A 37 29.70 48.97 -4.38
CA PRO A 37 29.15 48.96 -5.73
C PRO A 37 27.84 48.16 -5.67
N VAL A 38 26.76 48.72 -6.21
CA VAL A 38 25.56 47.94 -6.54
C VAL A 38 26.01 46.96 -7.62
N GLU A 39 26.10 45.68 -7.28
CA GLU A 39 26.26 44.64 -8.31
C GLU A 39 25.04 44.73 -9.25
N PRO A 40 25.24 44.59 -10.57
CA PRO A 40 24.13 44.58 -11.50
C PRO A 40 23.20 43.41 -11.12
N THR A 41 21.91 43.70 -11.01
CA THR A 41 20.87 42.68 -10.83
C THR A 41 21.09 41.57 -11.87
N PRO A 42 21.12 40.29 -11.48
CA PRO A 42 21.24 39.19 -12.42
C PRO A 42 20.17 39.34 -13.51
N VAL A 43 20.57 39.23 -14.78
CA VAL A 43 19.60 39.20 -15.87
C VAL A 43 18.98 37.81 -15.85
N LEU A 44 17.80 37.70 -15.25
CA LEU A 44 17.01 36.48 -15.24
C LEU A 44 16.62 36.09 -16.70
N PRO A 45 16.58 34.79 -17.03
CA PRO A 45 16.16 34.34 -18.36
C PRO A 45 14.68 34.69 -18.63
N ASN A 46 14.25 34.65 -19.89
CA ASN A 46 12.81 34.78 -20.15
C ASN A 46 12.08 33.53 -19.64
N ALA A 47 11.00 33.71 -18.90
CA ALA A 47 10.14 32.61 -18.47
C ALA A 47 9.41 31.99 -19.69
N PRO A 48 9.31 30.65 -19.79
CA PRO A 48 8.41 30.02 -20.75
C PRO A 48 6.96 30.42 -20.46
N VAL A 49 6.17 30.56 -21.52
CA VAL A 49 4.76 30.98 -21.46
C VAL A 49 3.89 29.92 -22.13
N SER A 50 2.90 29.41 -21.40
CA SER A 50 1.86 28.50 -21.89
C SER A 50 0.50 29.19 -21.87
N THR A 51 -0.38 28.91 -22.84
CA THR A 51 -1.71 29.55 -22.94
C THR A 51 -2.83 28.53 -22.73
N TYR A 52 -3.81 28.88 -21.90
CA TYR A 52 -4.96 28.06 -21.53
C TYR A 52 -6.27 28.79 -21.78
N GLY A 53 -7.09 28.27 -22.69
CA GLY A 53 -8.34 28.91 -23.11
C GLY A 53 -8.12 30.26 -23.81
N VAL A 54 -9.17 31.07 -23.92
CA VAL A 54 -9.11 32.39 -24.55
C VAL A 54 -9.72 33.46 -23.64
N CYS A 55 -9.01 34.57 -23.44
CA CYS A 55 -9.56 35.70 -22.68
C CYS A 55 -10.86 36.21 -23.31
N ASN A 56 -11.94 36.21 -22.52
CA ASN A 56 -13.18 36.90 -22.86
C ASN A 56 -13.35 38.15 -21.98
N SER A 57 -12.96 39.30 -22.53
CA SER A 57 -13.02 40.59 -21.84
C SER A 57 -14.43 41.08 -21.50
N ASP A 58 -15.48 40.46 -22.04
CA ASP A 58 -16.88 40.83 -21.75
C ASP A 58 -17.39 40.19 -20.44
N VAL A 59 -16.68 39.21 -19.90
CA VAL A 59 -17.04 38.54 -18.63
C VAL A 59 -16.36 39.26 -17.48
N ILE A 60 -17.14 39.66 -16.47
CA ILE A 60 -16.62 40.41 -15.31
C ILE A 60 -15.74 39.54 -14.42
N ASN A 61 -16.12 38.27 -14.25
CA ASN A 61 -15.43 37.32 -13.39
C ASN A 61 -15.02 36.05 -14.15
N GLN A 62 -13.79 35.58 -13.96
CA GLN A 62 -13.29 34.33 -14.50
C GLN A 62 -12.79 33.45 -13.36
N THR A 63 -13.15 32.17 -13.36
CA THR A 63 -12.67 31.20 -12.37
C THR A 63 -11.54 30.39 -12.97
N VAL A 64 -10.40 30.34 -12.28
CA VAL A 64 -9.29 29.42 -12.56
C VAL A 64 -9.37 28.29 -11.55
N ARG A 65 -9.24 27.04 -12.02
CA ARG A 65 -9.30 25.84 -11.19
C ARG A 65 -7.95 25.11 -11.20
N PHE A 66 -7.56 24.55 -10.07
CA PHE A 66 -6.35 23.74 -9.92
C PHE A 66 -6.74 22.36 -9.43
N ILE A 67 -6.28 21.33 -10.14
CA ILE A 67 -6.24 19.96 -9.64
C ILE A 67 -4.78 19.70 -9.26
N HIS A 68 -4.54 19.46 -7.98
CA HIS A 68 -3.20 19.36 -7.42
C HIS A 68 -2.98 18.02 -6.73
N VAL A 69 -1.83 17.41 -6.99
CA VAL A 69 -1.35 16.18 -6.34
C VAL A 69 0.10 16.39 -5.90
N ALA A 70 0.59 15.57 -4.99
CA ALA A 70 2.00 15.50 -4.63
C ALA A 70 2.31 14.08 -4.10
N ASP A 71 3.59 13.76 -3.96
CA ASP A 71 4.06 12.55 -3.26
C ASP A 71 3.45 11.27 -3.87
N LEU A 72 3.43 11.20 -5.21
CA LEU A 72 2.82 10.08 -5.93
C LEU A 72 3.59 8.77 -5.73
N HIS A 73 4.90 8.87 -5.48
CA HIS A 73 5.74 7.75 -5.05
C HIS A 73 5.59 6.49 -5.90
N GLY A 74 5.54 6.61 -7.22
CA GLY A 74 5.42 5.42 -8.08
C GLY A 74 4.17 4.55 -7.87
N HIS A 75 3.13 5.01 -7.17
CA HIS A 75 1.90 4.23 -6.88
C HIS A 75 0.93 4.19 -8.08
N PHE A 76 1.43 3.81 -9.25
CA PHE A 76 0.62 3.61 -10.46
C PHE A 76 0.27 2.13 -10.72
N GLY A 77 0.70 1.23 -9.83
CA GLY A 77 0.92 -0.21 -10.00
C GLY A 77 -0.27 -1.12 -10.32
N PHE A 78 -0.93 -0.83 -11.44
CA PHE A 78 -1.81 -1.72 -12.21
C PHE A 78 -3.21 -2.02 -11.63
N GLU A 79 -3.38 -2.40 -10.36
CA GLU A 79 -4.70 -2.81 -9.86
C GLU A 79 -5.60 -1.64 -9.48
N GLU A 80 -5.09 -0.71 -8.66
CA GLU A 80 -5.88 0.39 -8.11
C GLU A 80 -6.12 1.51 -9.12
N GLN A 81 -5.24 1.59 -10.13
CA GLN A 81 -5.34 2.53 -11.26
C GLN A 81 -5.42 4.00 -10.80
N TYR A 82 -4.79 4.34 -9.66
CA TYR A 82 -4.87 5.66 -9.04
C TYR A 82 -4.55 6.81 -10.01
N PHE A 83 -3.47 6.67 -10.78
CA PHE A 83 -3.03 7.71 -11.72
C PHE A 83 -4.07 7.93 -12.83
N SER A 84 -4.65 6.86 -13.40
CA SER A 84 -5.67 7.02 -14.44
C SER A 84 -6.98 7.60 -13.87
N LYS A 85 -7.32 7.33 -12.60
CA LYS A 85 -8.45 7.95 -11.88
C LYS A 85 -8.21 9.43 -11.59
N ILE A 86 -7.03 9.80 -11.11
CA ILE A 86 -6.63 11.21 -10.93
C ILE A 86 -6.70 11.95 -12.26
N ARG A 87 -6.17 11.35 -13.34
CA ARG A 87 -6.23 11.96 -14.67
C ARG A 87 -7.69 12.16 -15.10
N LYS A 88 -8.56 11.19 -14.86
CA LYS A 88 -9.98 11.28 -15.17
C LYS A 88 -10.66 12.41 -14.39
N ALA A 89 -10.35 12.56 -13.11
CA ALA A 89 -10.84 13.67 -12.28
C ALA A 89 -10.43 15.03 -12.87
N TYR A 90 -9.16 15.19 -13.27
CA TYR A 90 -8.70 16.39 -13.98
C TYR A 90 -9.47 16.64 -15.28
N LEU A 91 -9.66 15.61 -16.11
CA LEU A 91 -10.37 15.77 -17.38
C LEU A 91 -11.83 16.18 -17.18
N ASN A 92 -12.50 15.63 -16.16
CA ASN A 92 -13.86 16.04 -15.79
C ASN A 92 -13.88 17.50 -15.32
N ALA A 93 -12.94 17.90 -14.45
CA ALA A 93 -12.82 19.29 -13.99
C ALA A 93 -12.54 20.26 -15.15
N LYS A 94 -11.72 19.86 -16.13
CA LYS A 94 -11.41 20.63 -17.33
C LYS A 94 -12.60 20.74 -18.30
N GLU A 95 -13.45 19.72 -18.38
CA GLU A 95 -14.69 19.78 -19.13
C GLU A 95 -15.69 20.77 -18.50
N GLU A 96 -15.74 20.82 -17.17
CA GLU A 96 -16.56 21.77 -16.42
C GLU A 96 -16.04 23.21 -16.52
N ASN A 97 -14.71 23.38 -16.49
CA ASN A 97 -14.04 24.67 -16.59
C ASN A 97 -12.79 24.57 -17.48
N GLU A 98 -12.81 25.22 -18.65
CA GLU A 98 -11.65 25.21 -19.57
C GLU A 98 -10.39 25.86 -18.98
N PHE A 99 -10.54 26.69 -17.94
CA PHE A 99 -9.46 27.35 -17.19
C PHE A 99 -8.98 26.50 -16.02
N THR A 100 -8.79 25.20 -16.24
CA THR A 100 -8.31 24.24 -15.25
C THR A 100 -6.85 23.84 -15.52
N LEU A 101 -6.02 23.94 -14.49
CA LEU A 101 -4.61 23.54 -14.50
C LEU A 101 -4.38 22.27 -13.68
N PHE A 102 -3.53 21.38 -14.18
CA PHE A 102 -3.09 20.17 -13.48
C PHE A 102 -1.68 20.32 -12.95
N THR A 103 -1.52 20.23 -11.64
CA THR A 103 -0.24 20.55 -10.98
C THR A 103 0.25 19.40 -10.09
N ASN A 104 1.56 19.25 -9.99
CA ASN A 104 2.21 18.22 -9.17
C ASN A 104 3.27 18.84 -8.23
N GLY A 105 3.16 18.51 -6.94
CA GLY A 105 4.04 18.94 -5.86
C GLY A 105 5.37 18.18 -5.76
N GLY A 106 5.66 17.22 -6.63
CA GLY A 106 6.95 16.49 -6.66
C GLY A 106 6.91 15.16 -5.89
N ASP A 107 8.07 14.48 -5.81
CA ASP A 107 8.22 13.12 -5.29
C ASP A 107 7.40 12.08 -6.05
N ASP A 108 7.70 11.98 -7.34
CA ASP A 108 7.09 10.99 -8.22
C ASP A 108 7.77 9.62 -8.13
N TYR A 109 9.04 9.59 -7.75
CA TYR A 109 9.84 8.37 -7.59
C TYR A 109 9.75 7.76 -6.19
N GLU A 110 10.24 6.53 -6.11
CA GLU A 110 10.43 5.69 -4.94
C GLU A 110 9.15 5.15 -4.30
N LYS A 111 9.30 4.08 -3.50
CA LYS A 111 8.30 3.49 -2.59
C LYS A 111 7.14 2.69 -3.21
N GLY A 112 6.60 3.02 -4.39
CA GLY A 112 5.27 2.50 -4.77
C GLY A 112 5.15 1.40 -5.82
N THR A 113 6.21 1.02 -6.56
CA THR A 113 6.10 -0.13 -7.48
C THR A 113 7.42 -0.82 -7.82
N VAL A 114 7.35 -2.14 -7.97
CA VAL A 114 8.44 -2.96 -8.51
C VAL A 114 8.86 -2.53 -9.92
N ALA A 115 7.92 -2.04 -10.75
CA ALA A 115 8.23 -1.60 -12.11
C ALA A 115 9.27 -0.47 -12.12
N GLU A 116 9.27 0.39 -11.11
CA GLU A 116 10.30 1.41 -10.95
C GLU A 116 11.67 0.77 -10.73
N GLN A 117 11.75 -0.18 -9.81
CA GLN A 117 13.01 -0.84 -9.45
C GLN A 117 13.60 -1.62 -10.62
N LEU A 118 12.76 -2.37 -11.35
CA LEU A 118 13.19 -3.14 -12.51
C LEU A 118 13.53 -2.24 -13.71
N SER A 119 12.86 -1.09 -13.86
CA SER A 119 13.13 -0.17 -14.97
C SER A 119 14.26 0.83 -14.69
N GLN A 120 14.76 0.89 -13.45
CA GLN A 120 15.69 1.93 -12.97
C GLN A 120 15.08 3.34 -13.10
N GLY A 121 13.81 3.47 -12.71
CA GLY A 121 13.08 4.73 -12.75
C GLY A 121 12.36 5.05 -14.07
N ASN A 122 12.67 4.36 -15.18
CA ASN A 122 12.05 4.66 -16.48
C ASN A 122 10.52 4.52 -16.44
N ALA A 123 10.00 3.51 -15.74
CA ALA A 123 8.55 3.29 -15.61
C ALA A 123 7.85 4.49 -14.96
N VAL A 124 8.41 5.07 -13.90
CA VAL A 124 7.90 6.30 -13.28
C VAL A 124 7.95 7.45 -14.28
N SER A 125 9.10 7.67 -14.92
CA SER A 125 9.24 8.78 -15.87
C SER A 125 8.23 8.69 -17.03
N GLU A 126 8.00 7.51 -17.58
CA GLU A 126 7.04 7.30 -18.67
C GLU A 126 5.59 7.49 -18.18
N THR A 127 5.24 6.97 -17.01
CA THR A 127 3.90 7.14 -16.43
C THR A 127 3.59 8.60 -16.09
N ILE A 128 4.55 9.33 -15.52
CA ILE A 128 4.39 10.76 -15.22
C ILE A 128 4.26 11.59 -16.49
N LYS A 129 5.00 11.26 -17.54
CA LYS A 129 4.82 11.90 -18.86
C LYS A 129 3.41 11.64 -19.40
N ALA A 130 2.89 10.41 -19.26
CA ALA A 130 1.53 10.05 -19.67
C ALA A 130 0.44 10.82 -18.89
N MET A 131 0.70 11.22 -17.64
CA MET A 131 -0.22 12.04 -16.84
C MET A 131 -0.42 13.45 -17.39
N LYS A 132 0.48 13.95 -18.24
CA LYS A 132 0.41 15.26 -18.92
C LYS A 132 0.05 16.39 -17.95
N PHE A 133 0.87 16.56 -16.91
CA PHE A 133 0.78 17.69 -15.98
C PHE A 133 1.09 19.01 -16.70
N ASP A 134 0.47 20.10 -16.26
CA ASP A 134 0.77 21.44 -16.79
C ASP A 134 2.06 21.99 -16.15
N TYR A 135 2.17 21.83 -14.83
CA TYR A 135 3.32 22.28 -14.03
C TYR A 135 3.64 21.25 -12.95
N ARG A 136 4.93 20.98 -12.74
CA ARG A 136 5.40 20.06 -11.70
C ARG A 136 6.69 20.58 -11.08
N VAL A 137 6.89 20.38 -9.79
CA VAL A 137 8.16 20.68 -9.11
C VAL A 137 8.97 19.40 -8.90
N ILE A 138 10.28 19.53 -8.81
CA ILE A 138 11.18 18.42 -8.43
C ILE A 138 11.16 18.30 -6.90
N GLY A 139 10.81 17.13 -6.39
CA GLY A 139 10.92 16.78 -4.97
C GLY A 139 12.28 16.16 -4.61
N ASN A 140 12.48 15.81 -3.34
CA ASN A 140 13.73 15.18 -2.88
C ASN A 140 13.94 13.78 -3.46
N HIS A 141 12.88 12.99 -3.59
CA HIS A 141 12.93 11.64 -4.16
C HIS A 141 13.11 11.65 -5.68
N ASP A 142 12.86 12.76 -6.37
CA ASP A 142 13.10 12.86 -7.82
C ASP A 142 14.60 12.79 -8.20
N PHE A 143 15.51 12.92 -7.23
CA PHE A 143 16.94 12.70 -7.38
C PHE A 143 17.37 11.23 -7.23
N ALA A 144 16.47 10.35 -6.80
CA ALA A 144 16.70 8.94 -6.43
C ALA A 144 17.65 8.15 -7.34
N TRP A 145 17.44 8.28 -8.65
CA TRP A 145 18.10 7.47 -9.69
C TRP A 145 19.29 8.18 -10.35
N GLY A 146 19.71 9.32 -9.79
CA GLY A 146 20.88 10.04 -10.24
C GLY A 146 20.65 10.99 -11.42
N PRO A 147 21.74 11.60 -11.93
CA PRO A 147 21.66 12.74 -12.83
C PRO A 147 21.07 12.39 -14.19
N GLU A 148 21.41 11.24 -14.77
CA GLU A 148 20.87 10.85 -16.08
C GLU A 148 19.35 10.68 -16.05
N GLN A 149 18.82 10.08 -14.98
CA GLN A 149 17.39 9.87 -14.81
C GLN A 149 16.66 11.19 -14.58
N LEU A 150 17.19 12.07 -13.73
CA LEU A 150 16.60 13.39 -13.48
C LEU A 150 16.56 14.25 -14.75
N LEU A 151 17.62 14.19 -15.58
CA LEU A 151 17.65 14.87 -16.87
C LEU A 151 16.59 14.32 -17.84
N MET A 152 16.37 13.00 -17.88
CA MET A 152 15.32 12.40 -18.72
C MET A 152 13.93 12.75 -18.22
N TYR A 153 13.71 12.69 -16.91
CA TYR A 153 12.46 13.06 -16.24
C TYR A 153 12.09 14.51 -16.53
N ALA A 154 13.05 15.44 -16.45
CA ALA A 154 12.80 16.86 -16.72
C ALA A 154 12.57 17.19 -18.20
N ARG A 155 12.88 16.27 -19.13
CA ARG A 155 12.74 16.49 -20.57
C ARG A 155 11.38 16.03 -21.08
N ASP A 156 10.86 16.81 -22.03
CA ASP A 156 9.67 16.49 -22.80
C ASP A 156 10.09 16.21 -24.26
N ASP A 157 10.42 14.95 -24.55
CA ASP A 157 11.01 14.49 -25.80
C ASP A 157 10.08 13.63 -26.66
N ASP A 158 8.85 13.39 -26.21
CA ASP A 158 7.89 12.48 -26.85
C ASP A 158 7.25 13.05 -28.13
N GLY A 159 7.50 14.33 -28.44
CA GLY A 159 6.99 14.98 -29.64
C GLY A 159 5.47 15.23 -29.63
N ASP A 160 4.84 15.15 -28.46
CA ASP A 160 3.46 15.59 -28.21
C ASP A 160 3.37 17.13 -28.26
N GLU A 161 2.18 17.67 -28.49
CA GLU A 161 1.90 19.12 -28.47
C GLU A 161 1.78 19.67 -27.04
N HIS A 162 1.66 18.80 -26.03
CA HIS A 162 1.59 19.19 -24.63
C HIS A 162 3.00 19.42 -24.06
N ILE A 163 3.33 20.66 -23.67
CA ILE A 163 4.62 21.01 -23.07
C ILE A 163 4.47 21.00 -21.54
N GLN A 164 5.17 20.09 -20.87
CA GLN A 164 5.22 20.05 -19.40
C GLN A 164 6.31 20.99 -18.86
N ASN A 165 5.95 21.88 -17.93
CA ASN A 165 6.93 22.76 -17.29
C ASN A 165 7.40 22.16 -15.95
N VAL A 166 8.68 21.78 -15.89
CA VAL A 166 9.33 21.30 -14.66
C VAL A 166 10.00 22.47 -13.94
N LEU A 167 9.53 22.79 -12.74
CA LEU A 167 9.99 23.89 -11.92
C LEU A 167 11.17 23.44 -11.04
N ALA A 168 12.25 24.20 -11.10
CA ALA A 168 13.52 23.93 -10.44
C ALA A 168 14.15 25.26 -9.99
N SER A 169 13.52 25.94 -9.03
CA SER A 169 13.87 27.33 -8.69
C SER A 169 15.09 27.45 -7.82
N ASN A 170 15.37 26.42 -7.02
CA ASN A 170 16.55 26.33 -6.16
C ASN A 170 17.56 25.27 -6.63
N THR A 171 17.45 24.80 -7.87
CA THR A 171 18.30 23.73 -8.41
C THR A 171 18.99 24.21 -9.68
N THR A 172 20.33 24.09 -9.74
CA THR A 172 21.13 24.48 -10.91
C THR A 172 21.94 23.30 -11.41
N TYR A 173 21.74 22.93 -12.68
CA TYR A 173 22.58 21.92 -13.33
C TYR A 173 23.99 22.46 -13.60
N VAL A 174 25.00 21.76 -13.08
CA VAL A 174 26.43 22.08 -13.22
C VAL A 174 27.23 20.96 -13.90
N GLY A 175 26.57 19.88 -14.32
CA GLY A 175 27.17 18.77 -15.06
C GLY A 175 27.48 19.08 -16.54
N ASP A 176 27.93 18.06 -17.28
CA ASP A 176 28.46 18.19 -18.64
C ASP A 176 27.62 17.51 -19.75
N ASP A 177 26.41 17.05 -19.44
CA ASP A 177 25.50 16.45 -20.42
C ASP A 177 25.16 17.45 -21.53
N PRO A 178 25.36 17.08 -22.82
CA PRO A 178 25.24 18.01 -23.93
C PRO A 178 23.79 18.47 -24.21
N LEU A 179 22.79 17.73 -23.74
CA LEU A 179 21.39 18.09 -23.87
C LEU A 179 20.94 18.99 -22.70
N GLY A 180 21.71 19.02 -21.61
CA GLY A 180 21.49 19.90 -20.47
C GLY A 180 20.19 19.60 -19.70
N PHE A 181 19.88 20.46 -18.74
CA PHE A 181 18.70 20.36 -17.90
C PHE A 181 17.58 21.27 -18.40
N SER A 182 16.38 20.71 -18.56
CA SER A 182 15.20 21.41 -19.07
C SER A 182 14.37 22.10 -17.98
N GLY A 183 14.68 21.85 -16.70
CA GLY A 183 14.00 22.51 -15.59
C GLY A 183 14.20 24.02 -15.62
N VAL A 184 13.15 24.75 -15.23
CA VAL A 184 13.11 26.22 -15.26
C VAL A 184 12.83 26.78 -13.88
N SER A 185 13.41 27.93 -13.54
CA SER A 185 13.21 28.56 -12.23
C SER A 185 11.90 29.34 -12.11
N PHE A 186 11.26 29.68 -13.23
CA PHE A 186 9.97 30.35 -13.27
C PHE A 186 9.25 30.06 -14.59
N ALA A 187 7.92 29.94 -14.57
CA ALA A 187 7.09 29.79 -15.76
C ALA A 187 5.81 30.62 -15.67
N ILE A 188 5.20 30.97 -16.80
CA ILE A 188 3.96 31.77 -16.84
C ILE A 188 2.86 30.98 -17.57
N ALA A 189 1.66 30.96 -16.99
CA ALA A 189 0.43 30.49 -17.62
C ALA A 189 -0.48 31.68 -17.96
N GLU A 190 -0.80 31.89 -19.24
CA GLU A 190 -1.86 32.79 -19.68
C GLU A 190 -3.20 32.04 -19.66
N VAL A 191 -3.91 32.09 -18.53
CA VAL A 191 -5.18 31.38 -18.34
C VAL A 191 -6.34 32.33 -18.60
N GLY A 192 -6.90 32.26 -19.81
CA GLY A 192 -7.92 33.20 -20.25
C GLY A 192 -7.42 34.63 -20.11
N CYS A 193 -8.06 35.41 -19.24
CA CYS A 193 -7.68 36.79 -18.97
C CYS A 193 -6.66 36.97 -17.83
N ILE A 194 -6.18 35.92 -17.16
CA ILE A 194 -5.33 36.02 -15.97
C ILE A 194 -3.97 35.41 -16.27
N ASN A 195 -2.90 36.13 -15.94
CA ASN A 195 -1.53 35.61 -16.04
C ASN A 195 -1.11 35.04 -14.68
N ILE A 196 -0.70 33.77 -14.64
CA ILE A 196 -0.28 33.10 -13.41
C ILE A 196 1.20 32.77 -13.51
N GLY A 197 1.98 33.21 -12.54
CA GLY A 197 3.39 32.88 -12.39
C GLY A 197 3.58 31.64 -11.53
N PHE A 198 4.53 30.80 -11.91
CA PHE A 198 4.88 29.58 -11.20
C PHE A 198 6.35 29.58 -10.84
N LEU A 199 6.67 29.34 -9.57
CA LEU A 199 7.98 28.91 -9.11
C LEU A 199 7.83 27.58 -8.34
N GLY A 200 8.93 26.86 -8.18
CA GLY A 200 8.94 25.61 -7.40
C GLY A 200 10.24 25.37 -6.65
N LEU A 201 10.12 24.92 -5.39
CA LEU A 201 11.23 24.80 -4.44
C LEU A 201 11.29 23.39 -3.84
N THR A 202 12.49 22.83 -3.77
CA THR A 202 12.77 21.50 -3.23
C THR A 202 13.39 21.56 -1.83
N SER A 203 13.01 20.61 -0.97
CA SER A 203 13.53 20.38 0.38
C SER A 203 15.01 20.02 0.40
N ALA A 204 15.59 20.00 1.61
CA ALA A 204 16.96 19.55 1.86
C ALA A 204 17.10 18.02 1.68
N PRO A 205 18.29 17.50 1.36
CA PRO A 205 18.53 16.05 1.26
C PRO A 205 18.51 15.36 2.61
N TRP A 206 18.12 14.08 2.60
CA TRP A 206 18.08 13.20 3.77
C TRP A 206 19.11 12.07 3.62
N ASN A 207 19.55 11.49 4.75
CA ASN A 207 20.52 10.39 4.82
C ASN A 207 19.86 9.03 5.08
N GLU A 208 20.64 7.94 5.07
CA GLU A 208 20.15 6.58 5.32
C GLU A 208 19.58 6.31 6.73
N LEU A 209 19.47 7.32 7.58
CA LEU A 209 18.85 7.26 8.92
C LEU A 209 17.53 8.02 8.98
N ASP A 210 17.01 8.47 7.83
CA ASP A 210 15.83 9.33 7.74
C ASP A 210 16.03 10.65 8.52
N GLU A 211 17.24 11.21 8.40
CA GLU A 211 17.62 12.50 8.99
C GLU A 211 18.05 13.50 7.91
N GLU A 212 17.57 14.74 8.01
CA GLU A 212 18.01 15.83 7.15
C GLU A 212 19.53 16.05 7.27
N VAL A 213 20.22 16.15 6.13
CA VAL A 213 21.67 16.36 6.06
C VAL A 213 22.00 17.82 6.39
N GLU A 214 23.08 18.03 7.17
CA GLU A 214 23.57 19.39 7.45
C GLU A 214 23.95 20.14 6.16
N LEU A 215 23.34 21.32 5.96
CA LEU A 215 23.58 22.18 4.80
C LEU A 215 24.91 22.98 4.94
N PRO A 216 25.61 23.29 3.84
CA PRO A 216 25.25 23.02 2.45
C PRO A 216 25.67 21.61 2.01
N ALA A 217 24.70 20.83 1.56
CA ALA A 217 24.88 19.57 0.84
C ALA A 217 24.06 19.63 -0.46
N ASP A 218 24.45 18.89 -1.48
CA ASP A 218 23.68 18.71 -2.71
C ASP A 218 23.14 17.27 -2.76
N PHE A 219 22.01 17.02 -3.43
CA PHE A 219 21.47 15.66 -3.59
C PHE A 219 22.42 14.76 -4.40
N ILE A 220 22.96 15.32 -5.50
CA ILE A 220 23.90 14.68 -6.42
C ILE A 220 24.84 15.76 -6.99
N GLU A 221 26.10 15.40 -7.27
CA GLU A 221 27.17 16.36 -7.60
C GLU A 221 26.89 17.25 -8.83
N ASP A 222 26.09 16.78 -9.79
CA ASP A 222 25.76 17.51 -11.01
C ASP A 222 24.69 18.60 -10.82
N PHE A 223 24.08 18.69 -9.63
CA PHE A 223 22.98 19.61 -9.35
C PHE A 223 23.26 20.39 -8.06
N ALA A 224 23.68 21.64 -8.23
CA ALA A 224 23.94 22.55 -7.13
C ALA A 224 22.64 23.16 -6.60
N MET A 225 22.46 23.14 -5.29
CA MET A 225 21.24 23.58 -4.61
C MET A 225 21.42 24.93 -3.92
N ARG A 226 20.35 25.75 -3.91
CA ARG A 226 20.28 27.01 -3.16
C ARG A 226 19.28 26.90 -2.02
N TRP A 227 19.79 26.82 -0.80
CA TRP A 227 18.98 26.56 0.39
C TRP A 227 18.32 27.78 1.03
N ASP A 228 18.68 28.99 0.61
CA ASP A 228 17.97 30.22 1.02
C ASP A 228 16.68 30.36 0.19
N TRP A 229 15.68 29.55 0.54
CA TRP A 229 14.41 29.42 -0.17
C TRP A 229 13.67 30.76 -0.25
N SER A 230 13.57 31.48 0.87
CA SER A 230 12.92 32.79 0.94
C SER A 230 13.62 33.83 0.05
N ALA A 231 14.96 33.92 0.07
CA ALA A 231 15.65 34.86 -0.81
C ALA A 231 15.56 34.45 -2.29
N GLN A 232 15.58 33.15 -2.59
CA GLN A 232 15.41 32.65 -3.96
C GLN A 232 14.01 32.98 -4.49
N ALA A 233 12.96 32.78 -3.70
CA ALA A 233 11.59 33.13 -4.06
C ALA A 233 11.45 34.64 -4.29
N GLN A 234 11.94 35.46 -3.36
CA GLN A 234 11.86 36.93 -3.49
C GLN A 234 12.58 37.44 -4.75
N GLU A 235 13.75 36.89 -5.10
CA GLU A 235 14.49 37.28 -6.31
C GLU A 235 13.70 37.00 -7.60
N LEU A 236 12.97 35.88 -7.65
CA LEU A 236 12.11 35.53 -8.79
C LEU A 236 10.86 36.41 -8.84
N ILE A 237 10.24 36.69 -7.68
CA ILE A 237 9.08 37.58 -7.58
C ILE A 237 9.46 39.00 -8.04
N ASP A 238 10.59 39.53 -7.58
CA ASP A 238 11.09 40.84 -7.99
C ASP A 238 11.38 40.90 -9.50
N GLY A 239 11.79 39.76 -10.08
CA GLY A 239 12.15 39.64 -11.49
C GLY A 239 10.96 39.47 -12.45
N TYR A 240 9.94 38.72 -12.04
CA TYR A 240 8.83 38.30 -12.90
C TYR A 240 7.46 38.81 -12.46
N GLY A 241 7.31 39.31 -11.23
CA GLY A 241 6.03 39.69 -10.63
C GLY A 241 5.25 40.74 -11.45
N ASP A 242 5.95 41.69 -12.08
CA ASP A 242 5.33 42.71 -12.95
C ASP A 242 4.68 42.11 -14.23
N GLN A 243 4.92 40.84 -14.54
CA GLN A 243 4.42 40.14 -15.74
C GLN A 243 3.17 39.29 -15.47
N VAL A 244 2.83 39.08 -14.21
CA VAL A 244 1.79 38.14 -13.76
C VAL A 244 0.81 38.83 -12.82
N ASP A 245 -0.40 38.27 -12.73
CA ASP A 245 -1.48 38.77 -11.89
C ASP A 245 -1.60 37.98 -10.57
N TYR A 246 -1.08 36.76 -10.54
CA TYR A 246 -1.14 35.81 -9.42
C TYR A 246 0.10 34.92 -9.41
N ILE A 247 0.71 34.64 -8.26
CA ILE A 247 1.89 33.78 -8.15
C ILE A 247 1.57 32.54 -7.32
N VAL A 248 1.87 31.38 -7.91
CA VAL A 248 1.76 30.06 -7.31
C VAL A 248 3.15 29.51 -7.06
N LEU A 249 3.40 29.07 -5.83
CA LEU A 249 4.54 28.24 -5.48
C LEU A 249 4.10 26.77 -5.47
N LEU A 250 4.70 25.94 -6.34
CA LEU A 250 4.66 24.49 -6.19
C LEU A 250 5.79 24.09 -5.23
N SER A 251 5.44 23.80 -3.99
CA SER A 251 6.42 23.57 -2.93
C SER A 251 6.60 22.09 -2.66
N HIS A 252 7.85 21.69 -2.46
CA HIS A 252 8.21 20.40 -1.92
C HIS A 252 9.06 20.58 -0.65
N LEU A 253 8.65 21.49 0.25
CA LEU A 253 9.37 21.82 1.49
C LEU A 253 8.72 21.23 2.75
N GLY A 254 7.49 20.73 2.63
CA GLY A 254 6.66 20.30 3.77
C GLY A 254 5.86 21.46 4.35
N ILE A 255 4.64 21.14 4.83
CA ILE A 255 3.65 22.13 5.27
C ILE A 255 4.18 23.07 6.37
N ASP A 256 4.95 22.56 7.32
CA ASP A 256 5.53 23.36 8.40
C ASP A 256 6.52 24.41 7.86
N THR A 257 7.41 23.99 6.95
CA THR A 257 8.36 24.89 6.29
C THR A 257 7.63 25.90 5.42
N ASP A 258 6.62 25.46 4.65
CA ASP A 258 5.80 26.32 3.80
C ASP A 258 5.12 27.44 4.60
N VAL A 259 4.50 27.09 5.72
CA VAL A 259 3.83 28.06 6.60
C VAL A 259 4.83 29.01 7.27
N VAL A 260 6.02 28.52 7.63
CA VAL A 260 7.02 29.34 8.32
C VAL A 260 7.75 30.28 7.35
N GLU A 261 8.37 29.76 6.30
CA GLU A 261 9.18 30.54 5.35
C GLU A 261 8.32 31.58 4.63
N PHE A 262 7.18 31.17 4.06
CA PHE A 262 6.36 32.08 3.25
C PHE A 262 5.43 32.98 4.07
N SER A 263 5.48 32.90 5.41
CA SER A 263 4.93 33.96 6.27
C SER A 263 5.72 35.28 6.21
N TYR A 264 6.89 35.29 5.55
CA TYR A 264 7.78 36.44 5.41
C TYR A 264 8.10 36.86 3.96
N VAL A 265 7.59 36.15 2.95
CA VAL A 265 7.84 36.45 1.54
C VAL A 265 6.62 37.12 0.92
N GLU A 266 6.75 38.40 0.54
CA GLU A 266 5.65 39.14 -0.11
C GLU A 266 5.55 38.74 -1.58
N GLY A 267 4.31 38.54 -2.05
CA GLY A 267 4.01 38.33 -3.48
C GLY A 267 3.74 36.89 -3.88
N ILE A 268 3.76 35.91 -2.97
CA ILE A 268 3.22 34.56 -3.21
C ILE A 268 1.77 34.53 -2.76
N ASP A 269 0.85 34.21 -3.67
CA ASP A 269 -0.58 34.19 -3.37
C ASP A 269 -1.07 32.79 -2.94
N LEU A 270 -0.53 31.74 -3.55
CA LEU A 270 -0.91 30.34 -3.30
C LEU A 270 0.33 29.45 -3.21
N VAL A 271 0.36 28.56 -2.22
CA VAL A 271 1.32 27.47 -2.10
C VAL A 271 0.57 26.14 -2.24
N LEU A 272 1.05 25.32 -3.17
CA LEU A 272 0.59 23.95 -3.39
C LEU A 272 1.75 23.01 -3.02
N GLY A 273 1.65 22.39 -1.84
CA GLY A 273 2.75 21.70 -1.16
C GLY A 273 2.80 20.18 -1.37
N GLY A 274 3.84 19.55 -0.83
CA GLY A 274 4.09 18.10 -0.75
C GLY A 274 5.02 17.76 0.42
N HIS A 275 5.79 16.67 0.34
CA HIS A 275 6.91 16.26 1.21
C HIS A 275 6.53 15.64 2.56
N SER A 276 5.62 16.24 3.34
CA SER A 276 5.49 15.87 4.76
C SER A 276 4.63 14.63 5.06
N HIS A 277 3.94 14.07 4.06
CA HIS A 277 3.00 12.94 4.19
C HIS A 277 1.97 13.10 5.32
N GLU A 278 1.64 14.35 5.66
CA GLU A 278 0.62 14.63 6.64
C GLU A 278 -0.77 14.42 6.05
N LEU A 279 -1.76 14.18 6.92
CA LEU A 279 -3.15 14.19 6.47
C LEU A 279 -3.45 15.49 5.74
N PRO A 280 -4.27 15.47 4.69
CA PRO A 280 -4.38 16.62 3.80
C PRO A 280 -4.77 17.92 4.53
N GLN A 281 -4.02 19.01 4.30
CA GLN A 281 -4.10 20.25 5.10
C GLN A 281 -4.47 21.49 4.29
N TYR A 282 -4.95 22.50 5.02
CA TYR A 282 -5.09 23.88 4.55
C TYR A 282 -4.69 24.84 5.65
N ALA A 283 -3.84 25.82 5.30
CA ALA A 283 -3.47 26.92 6.18
C ALA A 283 -3.63 28.25 5.46
N HIS A 284 -4.32 29.20 6.13
CA HIS A 284 -4.33 30.60 5.71
C HIS A 284 -3.26 31.35 6.48
N VAL A 285 -2.17 31.69 5.82
CA VAL A 285 -0.99 32.34 6.42
C VAL A 285 -1.12 33.84 6.23
N ILE A 286 -1.01 34.59 7.33
CA ILE A 286 -0.99 36.06 7.31
C ILE A 286 0.41 36.50 7.72
N ASN A 287 0.95 37.51 7.04
CA ASN A 287 2.25 38.09 7.37
C ASN A 287 2.39 38.37 8.88
N LYS A 288 3.46 37.86 9.49
CA LYS A 288 3.66 37.92 10.95
C LYS A 288 4.11 39.28 11.47
N ASP A 289 4.68 40.14 10.63
CA ASP A 289 5.22 41.43 11.04
C ASP A 289 4.11 42.50 11.15
N ASP A 290 3.26 42.61 10.13
CA ASP A 290 2.25 43.67 10.07
C ASP A 290 0.91 43.27 9.44
N GLY A 291 0.78 42.04 8.95
CA GLY A 291 -0.43 41.54 8.29
C GLY A 291 -0.73 42.20 6.94
N SER A 292 0.30 42.71 6.26
CA SER A 292 0.18 43.37 4.95
C SER A 292 -0.27 42.46 3.82
N PHE A 293 0.05 41.16 3.87
CA PHE A 293 -0.31 40.16 2.87
C PHE A 293 -0.72 38.84 3.51
N SER A 294 -1.32 37.97 2.72
CA SER A 294 -1.70 36.61 3.09
C SER A 294 -1.45 35.64 1.94
N THR A 295 -1.20 34.39 2.30
CA THR A 295 -0.94 33.29 1.37
C THR A 295 -1.74 32.08 1.81
N ASP A 296 -2.41 31.42 0.87
CA ASP A 296 -3.09 30.15 1.13
C ASP A 296 -2.16 28.97 0.85
N VAL A 297 -2.10 28.01 1.76
CA VAL A 297 -1.22 26.83 1.67
C VAL A 297 -2.05 25.57 1.71
N PHE A 298 -1.84 24.67 0.75
CA PHE A 298 -2.53 23.38 0.67
C PHE A 298 -1.52 22.24 0.62
N LEU A 299 -1.86 21.13 1.29
CA LEU A 299 -1.17 19.85 1.16
C LEU A 299 -2.20 18.81 0.71
N PRO A 300 -2.00 18.12 -0.44
CA PRO A 300 -2.86 17.05 -0.91
C PRO A 300 -2.65 15.77 -0.09
N ASP A 301 -3.36 14.71 -0.46
CA ASP A 301 -3.01 13.35 -0.01
C ASP A 301 -1.77 12.84 -0.78
N PHE A 302 -1.18 11.75 -0.30
CA PHE A 302 0.04 11.15 -0.85
C PHE A 302 -0.22 9.71 -1.37
N ASN A 303 0.80 9.08 -1.96
CA ASN A 303 0.72 7.76 -2.60
C ASN A 303 -0.41 7.65 -3.65
N ALA A 304 -0.69 8.77 -4.33
CA ALA A 304 -1.78 8.91 -5.31
C ALA A 304 -3.20 8.63 -4.77
N LYS A 305 -3.40 8.65 -3.44
CA LYS A 305 -4.70 8.36 -2.82
C LYS A 305 -5.69 9.50 -2.87
N GLY A 306 -5.28 10.68 -3.32
CA GLY A 306 -6.18 11.82 -3.45
C GLY A 306 -5.56 12.99 -4.18
N TYR A 307 -6.37 14.04 -4.36
CA TYR A 307 -5.97 15.30 -4.98
C TYR A 307 -6.69 16.47 -4.31
N THR A 308 -6.10 17.66 -4.38
CA THR A 308 -6.74 18.91 -3.98
C THR A 308 -7.41 19.58 -5.18
N ASP A 309 -8.67 20.01 -5.02
CA ASP A 309 -9.43 20.74 -6.04
C ASP A 309 -9.72 22.18 -5.60
N ILE A 310 -9.13 23.18 -6.26
CA ILE A 310 -9.15 24.57 -5.81
C ILE A 310 -9.74 25.46 -6.92
N GLU A 311 -10.73 26.28 -6.58
CA GLU A 311 -11.28 27.29 -7.50
C GLU A 311 -11.03 28.71 -7.00
N ILE A 312 -10.42 29.54 -7.84
CA ILE A 312 -10.15 30.95 -7.55
C ILE A 312 -10.81 31.81 -8.62
N THR A 313 -11.68 32.72 -8.19
CA THR A 313 -12.40 33.62 -9.08
C THR A 313 -11.77 34.99 -9.09
N PHE A 314 -11.39 35.47 -10.27
CA PHE A 314 -10.76 36.76 -10.51
C PHE A 314 -11.72 37.73 -11.19
N ASN A 315 -11.60 39.01 -10.89
CA ASN A 315 -12.18 40.06 -11.70
C ASN A 315 -11.28 40.32 -12.92
N THR A 316 -11.82 40.21 -14.13
CA THR A 316 -11.02 40.24 -15.36
C THR A 316 -10.55 41.64 -15.75
N GLU A 317 -11.12 42.71 -15.18
CA GLU A 317 -10.76 44.10 -15.48
C GLU A 317 -9.57 44.56 -14.63
N ASN A 318 -9.63 44.33 -13.32
CA ASN A 318 -8.58 44.74 -12.39
C ASN A 318 -7.61 43.61 -12.00
N LYS A 319 -7.87 42.38 -12.46
CA LYS A 319 -7.06 41.17 -12.24
C LYS A 319 -6.94 40.73 -10.78
N GLN A 320 -7.80 41.23 -9.90
CA GLN A 320 -7.77 40.89 -8.48
C GLN A 320 -8.67 39.69 -8.16
N VAL A 321 -8.30 38.90 -7.16
CA VAL A 321 -9.15 37.82 -6.63
C VAL A 321 -10.42 38.41 -6.02
N VAL A 322 -11.56 37.80 -6.38
CA VAL A 322 -12.90 38.12 -5.89
C VAL A 322 -13.33 37.15 -4.81
N SER A 323 -13.04 35.85 -5.01
CA SER A 323 -13.40 34.81 -4.07
C SER A 323 -12.56 33.56 -4.28
N HIS A 324 -12.27 32.90 -3.18
CA HIS A 324 -11.75 31.54 -3.14
C HIS A 324 -12.90 30.59 -2.81
N ASN A 325 -13.07 29.55 -3.61
CA ASN A 325 -13.93 28.43 -3.28
C ASN A 325 -13.03 27.24 -2.94
N PHE A 326 -12.82 27.07 -1.64
CA PHE A 326 -12.01 25.98 -1.08
C PHE A 326 -12.85 24.83 -0.52
N GLY A 327 -14.14 24.73 -0.86
CA GLY A 327 -15.00 23.61 -0.46
C GLY A 327 -15.14 23.34 1.05
N LEU A 328 -14.74 24.26 1.95
CA LEU A 328 -14.68 23.99 3.39
C LEU A 328 -16.05 23.63 4.01
N TYR A 329 -16.25 22.35 4.35
CA TYR A 329 -17.39 21.85 5.12
C TYR A 329 -16.94 21.44 6.55
N GLY A 330 -16.82 22.41 7.46
CA GLY A 330 -16.54 22.14 8.88
C GLY A 330 -15.04 21.96 9.20
N GLU A 331 -14.71 20.99 10.06
CA GLU A 331 -13.32 20.64 10.45
C GLU A 331 -12.61 19.73 9.42
N TYR A 332 -13.31 19.30 8.36
CA TYR A 332 -12.74 18.50 7.26
C TYR A 332 -12.55 19.39 6.02
N ASN A 333 -11.36 19.34 5.46
CA ASN A 333 -11.00 20.04 4.23
C ASN A 333 -11.63 19.30 3.03
N ALA A 334 -12.85 19.67 2.62
CA ALA A 334 -13.59 18.94 1.58
C ALA A 334 -13.03 19.09 0.15
N ASN A 335 -11.90 19.78 0.01
CA ASN A 335 -11.17 19.91 -1.24
C ASN A 335 -10.15 18.82 -1.48
N ASN A 336 -9.79 18.05 -0.44
CA ASN A 336 -8.97 16.85 -0.61
C ASN A 336 -9.89 15.68 -0.88
N ILE A 337 -9.91 15.26 -2.14
CA ILE A 337 -10.80 14.23 -2.65
C ILE A 337 -9.98 12.94 -2.74
N GLY A 338 -10.35 11.98 -1.90
CA GLY A 338 -9.78 10.63 -1.96
C GLY A 338 -10.22 9.92 -3.23
N ILE A 339 -9.31 9.17 -3.83
CA ILE A 339 -9.59 8.27 -4.95
C ILE A 339 -10.21 6.99 -4.41
N LEU A 340 -11.36 6.62 -4.95
CA LEU A 340 -12.10 5.43 -4.57
C LEU A 340 -11.89 4.29 -5.58
N GLU A 341 -12.20 3.08 -5.16
CA GLU A 341 -12.09 1.88 -6.01
C GLU A 341 -12.96 1.98 -7.27
N ASP A 342 -14.21 2.45 -7.11
CA ASP A 342 -15.22 2.57 -8.17
C ASP A 342 -15.10 3.83 -9.04
N ASP A 343 -14.09 4.68 -8.82
CA ASP A 343 -13.90 5.90 -9.61
C ASP A 343 -13.56 5.57 -11.08
N ASP A 344 -14.11 6.37 -12.00
CA ASP A 344 -13.84 6.24 -13.43
C ASP A 344 -12.35 6.44 -13.74
N THR A 345 -11.85 5.71 -14.73
CA THR A 345 -10.45 5.80 -15.21
C THR A 345 -10.35 6.56 -16.54
N ASP A 346 -9.20 7.20 -16.76
CA ASP A 346 -8.82 7.69 -18.08
C ASP A 346 -8.20 6.55 -18.89
N GLN A 347 -8.81 6.22 -20.03
CA GLN A 347 -8.41 5.04 -20.82
C GLN A 347 -7.01 5.21 -21.44
N GLU A 348 -6.61 6.42 -21.84
CA GLU A 348 -5.28 6.66 -22.45
C GLU A 348 -4.17 6.41 -21.42
N VAL A 349 -4.30 6.99 -20.22
CA VAL A 349 -3.34 6.76 -19.13
C VAL A 349 -3.39 5.31 -18.64
N LYS A 350 -4.59 4.71 -18.53
CA LYS A 350 -4.70 3.29 -18.18
C LYS A 350 -3.95 2.39 -19.17
N ASP A 351 -4.18 2.57 -20.47
CA ASP A 351 -3.50 1.77 -21.50
C ASP A 351 -1.98 1.98 -21.48
N ALA A 352 -1.52 3.20 -21.17
CA ALA A 352 -0.10 3.50 -21.01
C ALA A 352 0.50 2.77 -19.80
N ILE A 353 -0.17 2.82 -18.64
CA ILE A 353 0.22 2.10 -17.43
C ILE A 353 0.27 0.59 -17.68
N ASP A 354 -0.77 0.02 -18.28
CA ASP A 354 -0.84 -1.42 -18.58
C ASP A 354 0.33 -1.85 -19.49
N LYS A 355 0.71 -1.01 -20.45
CA LYS A 355 1.88 -1.24 -21.32
C LYS A 355 3.20 -1.15 -20.54
N ILE A 356 3.37 -0.12 -19.71
CA ILE A 356 4.58 0.10 -18.90
C ILE A 356 4.79 -1.06 -17.93
N MET A 357 3.74 -1.48 -17.23
CA MET A 357 3.77 -2.64 -16.33
C MET A 357 4.08 -3.93 -17.10
N GLY A 358 3.44 -4.16 -18.24
CA GLY A 358 3.74 -5.31 -19.09
C GLY A 358 5.17 -5.33 -19.67
N GLU A 359 5.79 -4.16 -19.84
CA GLU A 359 7.18 -4.03 -20.33
C GLU A 359 8.22 -4.24 -19.22
N TYR A 360 8.01 -3.63 -18.05
CA TYR A 360 9.00 -3.56 -16.98
C TYR A 360 8.79 -4.56 -15.85
N ALA A 361 7.55 -4.89 -15.51
CA ALA A 361 7.21 -5.79 -14.41
C ALA A 361 5.96 -6.65 -14.70
N PRO A 362 6.00 -7.51 -15.75
CA PRO A 362 4.86 -8.34 -16.14
C PRO A 362 4.42 -9.35 -15.07
N ASP A 363 5.31 -9.66 -14.13
CA ASP A 363 5.08 -10.62 -13.05
C ASP A 363 4.82 -9.94 -11.68
N ALA A 364 4.66 -8.60 -11.64
CA ALA A 364 4.57 -7.83 -10.38
C ALA A 364 3.49 -8.38 -9.43
N SER A 365 2.28 -8.61 -9.95
CA SER A 365 1.11 -9.13 -9.22
C SER A 365 0.91 -10.63 -9.41
N THR A 366 1.86 -11.35 -9.99
CA THR A 366 1.74 -12.81 -10.16
C THR A 366 2.01 -13.51 -8.83
N GLU A 367 1.21 -14.52 -8.48
CA GLU A 367 1.52 -15.41 -7.35
C GLU A 367 2.87 -16.12 -7.62
N ILE A 368 3.85 -15.92 -6.74
CA ILE A 368 5.20 -16.48 -6.89
C ILE A 368 5.59 -17.39 -5.73
N ALA A 369 4.88 -17.28 -4.61
CA ALA A 369 5.04 -18.13 -3.44
C ALA A 369 3.77 -18.17 -2.60
N ILE A 370 3.76 -19.07 -1.63
CA ILE A 370 2.70 -19.19 -0.63
C ILE A 370 3.33 -19.07 0.76
N ALA A 371 2.86 -18.13 1.57
CA ALA A 371 3.14 -18.01 2.99
C ALA A 371 2.33 -19.05 3.77
N TYR A 372 2.97 -19.78 4.66
CA TYR A 372 2.31 -20.67 5.60
C TYR A 372 1.92 -19.95 6.88
N ASP A 373 2.78 -19.07 7.38
CA ASP A 373 2.62 -18.43 8.67
C ASP A 373 2.19 -16.97 8.49
N PHE A 374 1.41 -16.49 9.45
CA PHE A 374 1.29 -15.07 9.67
C PHE A 374 2.62 -14.58 10.29
N ALA A 375 3.36 -13.73 9.60
CA ALA A 375 4.66 -13.28 10.09
C ALA A 375 4.58 -11.85 10.61
N ASP A 376 4.88 -11.64 11.90
CA ASP A 376 5.20 -10.29 12.37
C ASP A 376 6.58 -9.84 11.85
N SER A 377 6.96 -8.61 12.18
CA SER A 377 8.24 -8.04 11.76
C SER A 377 9.45 -8.85 12.26
N THR A 378 9.35 -9.56 13.40
CA THR A 378 10.43 -10.44 13.88
C THR A 378 10.57 -11.64 12.96
N LYS A 379 9.46 -12.31 12.64
CA LYS A 379 9.47 -13.47 11.74
C LYS A 379 9.92 -13.08 10.32
N ILE A 380 9.54 -11.90 9.86
CA ILE A 380 10.00 -11.34 8.59
C ILE A 380 11.54 -11.24 8.56
N MET A 381 12.17 -10.77 9.65
CA MET A 381 13.64 -10.70 9.74
C MET A 381 14.32 -12.07 9.71
N GLU A 382 13.71 -13.09 10.31
CA GLU A 382 14.23 -14.47 10.22
C GLU A 382 14.23 -14.98 8.77
N VAL A 383 13.13 -14.76 8.05
CA VAL A 383 13.01 -15.17 6.65
C VAL A 383 13.92 -14.33 5.75
N LEU A 384 14.09 -13.04 6.03
CA LEU A 384 15.05 -12.18 5.32
C LEU A 384 16.50 -12.63 5.55
N HIS A 385 16.85 -13.13 6.74
CA HIS A 385 18.13 -13.79 6.99
C HIS A 385 18.32 -15.01 6.09
N ASP A 386 17.32 -15.88 6.01
CA ASP A 386 17.38 -17.09 5.17
C ASP A 386 17.47 -16.72 3.68
N ALA A 387 16.76 -15.68 3.25
CA ALA A 387 16.81 -15.13 1.92
C ALA A 387 18.19 -14.52 1.58
N SER A 388 18.78 -13.78 2.53
CA SER A 388 20.14 -13.23 2.40
C SER A 388 21.17 -14.36 2.27
N SER A 389 21.07 -15.36 3.13
CA SER A 389 21.93 -16.56 3.13
C SER A 389 21.76 -17.43 1.88
N HIS A 390 20.58 -17.41 1.25
CA HIS A 390 20.34 -18.07 -0.01
C HIS A 390 21.11 -17.42 -1.17
N VAL A 391 21.11 -16.09 -1.23
CA VAL A 391 21.83 -15.32 -2.26
C VAL A 391 23.34 -15.33 -2.00
N ASP A 392 23.75 -15.22 -0.73
CA ASP A 392 25.14 -15.30 -0.30
C ASP A 392 25.30 -16.27 0.87
N ASN A 393 25.73 -17.51 0.54
CA ASN A 393 25.91 -18.58 1.50
C ASN A 393 27.06 -18.39 2.50
N SER A 394 27.79 -17.27 2.42
CA SER A 394 28.77 -16.91 3.43
C SER A 394 28.15 -16.24 4.66
N ILE A 395 26.91 -15.75 4.57
CA ILE A 395 26.18 -15.12 5.67
C ILE A 395 25.84 -16.19 6.73
N ASP A 396 26.30 -15.97 7.96
CA ASP A 396 26.10 -16.88 9.09
C ASP A 396 24.98 -16.40 10.03
N ALA A 397 24.81 -15.08 10.14
CA ALA A 397 23.85 -14.45 11.03
C ALA A 397 23.39 -13.10 10.49
N ALA A 398 22.27 -12.59 11.01
CA ALA A 398 21.77 -11.25 10.74
C ALA A 398 21.42 -10.51 12.03
N LEU A 399 21.51 -9.17 11.97
CA LEU A 399 20.97 -8.23 12.94
C LEU A 399 20.19 -7.14 12.18
N PHE A 400 18.88 -7.32 12.08
CA PHE A 400 18.01 -6.44 11.30
C PHE A 400 17.02 -5.69 12.19
N ASP A 401 16.74 -4.43 11.86
CA ASP A 401 15.80 -3.58 12.62
C ASP A 401 14.37 -3.82 12.15
N THR A 402 13.46 -4.19 13.06
CA THR A 402 12.07 -4.45 12.70
C THR A 402 11.29 -3.23 12.25
N GLU A 403 11.77 -2.02 12.56
CA GLU A 403 11.11 -0.77 12.14
C GLU A 403 11.29 -0.46 10.65
N GLU A 404 12.16 -1.20 9.95
CA GLU A 404 12.41 -1.08 8.50
C GLU A 404 11.36 -1.78 7.64
N VAL A 405 10.47 -2.54 8.26
CA VAL A 405 9.31 -3.17 7.60
C VAL A 405 8.22 -2.11 7.46
N ASP A 406 7.81 -1.81 6.24
CA ASP A 406 6.61 -1.00 6.03
C ASP A 406 5.34 -1.86 6.13
N GLY A 407 4.30 -1.26 6.71
CA GLY A 407 3.13 -2.00 7.20
C GLY A 407 3.46 -2.88 8.42
N GLN A 408 2.52 -3.76 8.79
CA GLN A 408 2.79 -4.82 9.75
C GLN A 408 2.34 -6.12 9.10
N SER A 409 3.24 -7.10 9.06
CA SER A 409 3.04 -8.49 8.67
C SER A 409 2.69 -8.82 7.22
N TRP A 410 3.07 -10.02 6.78
CA TRP A 410 2.37 -10.70 5.69
C TRP A 410 1.34 -11.67 6.25
N SER A 411 0.22 -11.82 5.53
CA SER A 411 -0.79 -12.84 5.82
C SER A 411 -0.42 -14.18 5.20
N LEU A 412 -1.08 -15.24 5.68
CA LEU A 412 -1.05 -16.56 5.04
C LEU A 412 -1.58 -16.45 3.59
N GLY A 413 -0.98 -17.20 2.66
CA GLY A 413 -1.47 -17.34 1.30
C GLY A 413 -0.51 -16.81 0.23
N ALA A 414 -1.07 -16.50 -0.93
CA ALA A 414 -0.34 -16.03 -2.11
C ALA A 414 0.52 -14.81 -1.78
N MET A 415 1.78 -14.84 -2.22
CA MET A 415 2.70 -13.71 -2.19
C MET A 415 3.14 -13.39 -3.61
N THR A 416 3.16 -12.09 -3.93
CA THR A 416 3.57 -11.52 -5.20
C THR A 416 4.90 -10.76 -5.05
N GLN A 417 5.47 -10.30 -6.16
CA GLN A 417 6.67 -9.47 -6.12
C GLN A 417 6.37 -8.09 -5.52
N GLU A 418 5.19 -7.56 -5.80
CA GLU A 418 4.72 -6.28 -5.26
C GLU A 418 4.50 -6.36 -3.74
N ASP A 419 4.01 -7.48 -3.21
CA ASP A 419 3.87 -7.66 -1.75
C ASP A 419 5.22 -7.55 -1.02
N PHE A 420 6.28 -8.14 -1.57
CA PHE A 420 7.62 -8.03 -0.98
C PHE A 420 8.18 -6.60 -1.08
N HIS A 421 7.88 -5.89 -2.16
CA HIS A 421 8.31 -4.51 -2.34
C HIS A 421 7.54 -3.54 -1.44
N GLN A 422 6.22 -3.70 -1.29
CA GLN A 422 5.42 -2.91 -0.35
C GLN A 422 5.86 -3.10 1.10
N MET A 423 6.38 -4.28 1.44
CA MET A 423 6.91 -4.55 2.77
C MET A 423 8.32 -3.95 2.99
N PHE A 424 9.15 -3.90 1.94
CA PHE A 424 10.46 -3.25 1.95
C PHE A 424 10.57 -2.23 0.81
N PRO A 425 9.84 -1.10 0.90
CA PRO A 425 9.84 -0.09 -0.13
C PRO A 425 11.24 0.47 -0.28
N VAL A 426 11.67 0.68 -1.53
CA VAL A 426 13.02 1.18 -1.78
C VAL A 426 13.03 2.70 -1.75
N GLU A 427 13.75 3.25 -0.79
CA GLU A 427 14.03 4.69 -0.69
C GLU A 427 15.54 4.97 -0.61
N ARG A 428 16.05 5.78 -1.54
CA ARG A 428 17.49 5.93 -1.80
C ARG A 428 18.00 7.21 -1.16
N GLN A 429 18.50 7.05 0.06
CA GLN A 429 19.11 8.13 0.81
C GLN A 429 20.52 7.73 1.26
N THR A 430 21.59 8.44 0.92
CA THR A 430 21.67 9.51 -0.09
C THR A 430 21.22 9.06 -1.49
N SER A 431 20.77 10.01 -2.33
CA SER A 431 20.29 9.73 -3.68
C SER A 431 21.33 8.96 -4.52
N ASN A 432 20.86 8.18 -5.50
CA ASN A 432 21.68 7.34 -6.37
C ASN A 432 22.46 6.24 -5.64
N THR A 433 21.90 5.70 -4.55
CA THR A 433 22.45 4.56 -3.79
C THR A 433 21.37 3.50 -3.51
N PRO A 434 21.69 2.31 -2.95
CA PRO A 434 20.69 1.33 -2.53
C PRO A 434 19.68 1.87 -1.52
N GLY A 435 18.55 1.18 -1.39
CA GLY A 435 17.51 1.50 -0.41
C GLY A 435 18.05 1.56 1.02
N PHE A 436 17.42 2.36 1.89
CA PHE A 436 17.76 2.45 3.32
C PHE A 436 17.63 1.09 4.03
N ASN A 437 16.61 0.30 3.67
CA ASN A 437 16.42 -1.08 4.15
C ASN A 437 17.22 -2.13 3.36
N SER A 438 18.24 -1.76 2.58
CA SER A 438 19.06 -2.73 1.84
C SER A 438 20.05 -3.48 2.74
N VAL A 439 20.36 -4.72 2.37
CA VAL A 439 21.21 -5.62 3.15
C VAL A 439 22.67 -5.47 2.74
N TYR A 440 23.53 -5.29 3.73
CA TYR A 440 24.99 -5.35 3.65
C TYR A 440 25.51 -6.47 4.55
N LYS A 441 26.73 -6.93 4.29
CA LYS A 441 27.44 -7.92 5.10
C LYS A 441 28.78 -7.41 5.59
N VAL A 442 29.24 -7.96 6.71
CA VAL A 442 30.55 -7.66 7.30
C VAL A 442 31.15 -8.88 7.99
N GLU A 443 32.47 -9.04 7.96
CA GLU A 443 33.17 -10.09 8.71
C GLU A 443 33.43 -9.66 10.16
N VAL A 444 33.05 -10.50 11.12
CA VAL A 444 33.27 -10.29 12.57
C VAL A 444 33.76 -11.58 13.23
N THR A 445 34.52 -11.48 14.32
CA THR A 445 34.85 -12.65 15.15
C THR A 445 33.64 -13.09 15.98
N GLY A 446 33.59 -14.35 16.41
CA GLY A 446 32.54 -14.82 17.32
C GLY A 446 32.44 -14.00 18.61
N SER A 447 33.56 -13.49 19.13
CA SER A 447 33.56 -12.60 20.28
C SER A 447 32.91 -11.24 20.00
N GLU A 448 33.10 -10.70 18.81
CA GLU A 448 32.52 -9.44 18.35
C GLU A 448 31.03 -9.61 18.05
N LEU A 449 30.65 -10.68 17.34
CA LEU A 449 29.26 -11.04 17.07
C LEU A 449 28.46 -11.19 18.37
N PHE A 450 29.02 -11.89 19.37
CA PHE A 450 28.41 -12.00 20.69
C PHE A 450 28.22 -10.63 21.35
N ASN A 451 29.18 -9.71 21.21
CA ASN A 451 29.05 -8.37 21.77
C ASN A 451 27.98 -7.54 21.05
N LEU A 452 27.92 -7.59 19.72
CA LEU A 452 26.94 -6.87 18.90
C LEU A 452 25.51 -7.30 19.25
N LYS A 453 25.24 -8.61 19.34
CA LYS A 453 23.92 -9.15 19.72
C LYS A 453 23.46 -8.71 21.12
N ASN A 454 24.39 -8.62 22.08
CA ASN A 454 24.04 -8.41 23.49
C ASN A 454 24.18 -6.95 23.96
N ASN A 455 24.83 -6.07 23.18
CA ASN A 455 25.14 -4.70 23.60
C ASN A 455 24.94 -3.70 22.44
N TRP A 456 23.75 -3.71 21.85
CA TRP A 456 23.30 -2.60 21.00
C TRP A 456 22.83 -1.41 21.84
N ILE A 457 22.76 -0.24 21.23
CA ILE A 457 22.32 0.99 21.87
C ILE A 457 20.79 1.03 21.87
N ASP A 458 20.19 0.77 23.04
CA ASP A 458 18.74 0.94 23.25
C ASP A 458 18.40 2.44 23.32
N ARG A 459 17.88 2.99 22.23
CA ARG A 459 17.25 4.32 22.20
C ARG A 459 15.81 4.17 22.70
N GLY A 460 15.65 4.02 24.02
CA GLY A 460 14.36 3.67 24.63
C GLY A 460 13.18 4.61 24.33
N GLU A 461 11.97 4.18 24.69
CA GLU A 461 10.61 4.75 24.45
C GLU A 461 10.37 6.26 24.77
N GLY A 462 11.40 7.03 25.09
CA GLY A 462 11.32 8.46 25.39
C GLY A 462 11.77 9.41 24.26
N ASP A 463 12.54 8.93 23.29
CA ASP A 463 12.80 9.63 22.02
C ASP A 463 11.84 9.07 20.97
N VAL A 464 10.79 9.85 20.67
CA VAL A 464 9.69 9.43 19.76
C VAL A 464 10.18 9.27 18.30
N GLU A 465 11.44 9.61 18.02
CA GLU A 465 11.98 9.72 16.66
C GLU A 465 12.67 8.44 16.15
N ALA A 466 13.18 7.52 16.97
CA ALA A 466 13.69 6.22 16.47
C ALA A 466 13.90 5.18 17.58
N THR A 467 12.90 4.35 17.84
CA THR A 467 13.11 3.10 18.60
C THR A 467 13.87 2.14 17.69
N ILE A 468 15.09 1.75 18.05
CA ILE A 468 15.83 0.71 17.32
C ILE A 468 15.39 -0.63 17.89
N ASN A 469 14.86 -1.53 17.05
CA ASN A 469 14.46 -2.87 17.48
C ASN A 469 15.11 -3.94 16.61
N LEU A 470 16.38 -4.19 16.89
CA LEU A 470 17.16 -5.20 16.19
C LEU A 470 16.69 -6.62 16.56
N VAL A 471 16.71 -7.53 15.58
CA VAL A 471 16.40 -8.95 15.73
C VAL A 471 17.59 -9.76 15.24
N TYR A 472 18.03 -10.71 16.07
CA TYR A 472 19.12 -11.62 15.73
C TYR A 472 18.57 -12.92 15.13
N SER A 473 19.09 -13.32 13.98
CA SER A 473 18.71 -14.56 13.28
C SER A 473 19.94 -15.32 12.74
N GLY A 474 19.78 -16.62 12.47
CA GLY A 474 20.83 -17.48 11.92
C GLY A 474 21.55 -18.33 12.96
N LEU A 475 22.88 -18.17 13.05
CA LEU A 475 23.77 -18.99 13.87
C LEU A 475 23.34 -19.12 15.35
N ASP A 476 23.17 -20.36 15.82
CA ASP A 476 22.94 -20.64 17.25
C ASP A 476 24.24 -20.49 18.06
N MET A 477 24.35 -19.36 18.78
CA MET A 477 25.50 -19.05 19.64
C MET A 477 25.60 -19.94 20.89
N ASP A 478 24.52 -20.63 21.28
CA ASP A 478 24.52 -21.57 22.41
C ASP A 478 24.93 -22.99 21.97
N SER A 479 25.09 -23.22 20.66
CA SER A 479 25.50 -24.50 20.10
C SER A 479 26.94 -24.88 20.47
N GLU A 480 27.21 -26.18 20.52
CA GLU A 480 28.59 -26.69 20.70
C GLU A 480 29.49 -26.42 19.48
N GLU A 481 28.97 -25.85 18.39
CA GLU A 481 29.73 -25.54 17.17
C GLU A 481 30.27 -24.11 17.18
N PHE A 482 29.61 -23.18 17.88
CA PHE A 482 30.03 -21.78 17.97
C PHE A 482 31.39 -21.59 18.67
N ARG A 483 32.24 -20.71 18.13
CA ARG A 483 33.59 -20.43 18.66
C ARG A 483 33.86 -18.93 18.66
N LEU A 484 34.25 -18.39 19.81
CA LEU A 484 34.57 -16.97 19.97
C LEU A 484 35.72 -16.46 19.09
N ASN A 485 36.61 -17.34 18.61
CA ASN A 485 37.77 -16.97 17.81
C ASN A 485 37.59 -17.25 16.30
N ASP A 486 36.46 -17.82 15.91
CA ASP A 486 36.18 -18.05 14.49
C ASP A 486 35.60 -16.76 13.88
N THR A 487 35.75 -16.62 12.57
CA THR A 487 35.17 -15.51 11.79
C THR A 487 33.80 -15.93 11.28
N TYR A 488 32.85 -15.01 11.37
CA TYR A 488 31.48 -15.15 10.89
C TYR A 488 31.13 -13.94 10.03
N THR A 489 30.21 -14.12 9.10
CA THR A 489 29.66 -13.03 8.28
C THR A 489 28.30 -12.62 8.85
N LEU A 490 28.17 -11.35 9.19
CA LEU A 490 26.97 -10.75 9.75
C LEU A 490 26.28 -9.87 8.70
N ALA A 491 24.99 -10.07 8.48
CA ALA A 491 24.14 -9.20 7.68
C ALA A 491 23.51 -8.07 8.52
N LEU A 492 23.43 -6.87 7.95
CA LEU A 492 22.92 -5.63 8.56
C LEU A 492 22.16 -4.81 7.51
N PHE A 493 21.17 -4.03 7.94
CA PHE A 493 20.61 -2.98 7.08
C PHE A 493 21.59 -1.82 6.88
N LYS A 494 21.38 -1.03 5.81
CA LYS A 494 22.25 0.09 5.43
C LYS A 494 22.53 1.04 6.58
N GLY A 495 21.51 1.46 7.33
CA GLY A 495 21.67 2.37 8.48
C GLY A 495 22.69 1.86 9.48
N ALA A 496 22.53 0.62 9.96
CA ALA A 496 23.43 -0.02 10.90
C ALA A 496 24.81 -0.37 10.32
N ALA A 497 24.87 -0.70 9.03
CA ALA A 497 26.12 -1.00 8.34
C ALA A 497 26.98 0.26 8.12
N PHE A 498 26.35 1.38 7.76
CA PHE A 498 27.03 2.63 7.42
C PHE A 498 27.37 3.46 8.66
N ASN A 499 26.58 3.32 9.73
CA ASN A 499 26.69 4.12 10.95
C ASN A 499 26.80 3.25 12.22
N PRO A 500 27.71 2.27 12.28
CA PRO A 500 27.70 1.24 13.31
C PRO A 500 27.89 1.77 14.74
N GLU A 501 28.50 2.95 14.90
CA GLU A 501 28.62 3.65 16.19
C GLU A 501 27.29 4.18 16.74
N LEU A 502 26.25 4.32 15.91
CA LEU A 502 24.92 4.73 16.35
C LEU A 502 24.08 3.55 16.85
N PHE A 503 24.43 2.33 16.44
CA PHE A 503 23.70 1.10 16.75
C PHE A 503 24.43 0.24 17.79
N PHE A 504 25.76 0.33 17.86
CA PHE A 504 26.59 -0.54 18.71
C PHE A 504 27.57 0.26 19.58
N GLU A 505 27.71 -0.10 20.85
CA GLU A 505 28.61 0.63 21.77
C GLU A 505 30.09 0.52 21.39
N THR A 506 30.49 -0.58 20.74
CA THR A 506 31.89 -0.85 20.35
C THR A 506 31.90 -1.58 19.01
N PRO A 507 31.66 -0.87 17.88
CA PRO A 507 31.60 -1.50 16.57
C PRO A 507 33.00 -2.00 16.15
N PRO A 508 33.13 -3.26 15.70
CA PRO A 508 34.41 -3.86 15.31
C PRO A 508 34.78 -3.62 13.84
N PHE A 509 33.94 -2.89 13.09
CA PHE A 509 34.07 -2.63 11.67
C PHE A 509 33.77 -1.17 11.34
N THR A 510 34.14 -0.79 10.13
CA THR A 510 33.94 0.53 9.53
C THR A 510 33.20 0.43 8.20
N ARG A 511 32.77 1.56 7.64
CA ARG A 511 32.06 1.60 6.35
C ARG A 511 32.88 1.06 5.18
N GLU A 512 34.20 0.99 5.30
CA GLU A 512 35.07 0.40 4.28
C GLU A 512 35.10 -1.15 4.31
N ASP A 513 34.62 -1.76 5.40
CA ASP A 513 34.65 -3.22 5.61
C ASP A 513 33.37 -3.92 5.12
N ILE A 514 32.31 -3.17 4.82
CA ILE A 514 31.00 -3.72 4.46
C ILE A 514 30.86 -3.98 2.96
N GLU A 515 30.09 -5.00 2.60
CA GLU A 515 29.77 -5.34 1.22
C GLU A 515 28.26 -5.39 0.99
N PHE A 516 27.78 -4.78 -0.10
CA PHE A 516 26.37 -4.86 -0.47
C PHE A 516 25.96 -6.29 -0.85
N VAL A 517 24.82 -6.74 -0.32
CA VAL A 517 24.21 -8.05 -0.61
C VAL A 517 23.05 -7.89 -1.59
N GLY A 518 22.05 -7.06 -1.25
CA GLY A 518 20.86 -6.89 -2.09
C GLY A 518 19.81 -5.96 -1.46
N GLU A 519 18.85 -5.52 -2.27
CA GLU A 519 17.62 -4.88 -1.78
C GLU A 519 16.74 -5.94 -1.11
N SER A 520 16.15 -5.65 0.06
CA SER A 520 15.48 -6.65 0.89
C SER A 520 14.30 -7.33 0.21
N TRP A 521 13.46 -6.56 -0.49
CA TRP A 521 12.33 -7.11 -1.27
C TRP A 521 12.81 -8.12 -2.34
N TYR A 522 13.96 -7.84 -2.97
CA TYR A 522 14.51 -8.68 -4.03
C TYR A 522 15.10 -9.97 -3.49
N LEU A 523 15.76 -9.91 -2.32
CA LEU A 523 16.24 -11.10 -1.63
C LEU A 523 15.08 -12.03 -1.30
N LEU A 524 13.97 -11.48 -0.79
CA LEU A 524 12.76 -12.24 -0.48
C LEU A 524 12.08 -12.80 -1.73
N ASP A 525 11.89 -12.02 -2.79
CA ASP A 525 11.36 -12.49 -4.08
C ASP A 525 12.18 -13.68 -4.62
N SER A 526 13.52 -13.54 -4.65
CA SER A 526 14.42 -14.60 -5.13
C SER A 526 14.31 -15.87 -4.27
N TYR A 527 14.30 -15.70 -2.94
CA TYR A 527 14.20 -16.82 -2.01
C TYR A 527 12.83 -17.51 -2.10
N ALA A 528 11.76 -16.74 -2.19
CA ALA A 528 10.40 -17.22 -2.29
C ALA A 528 10.22 -18.11 -3.53
N ARG A 529 10.65 -17.62 -4.69
CA ARG A 529 10.67 -18.39 -5.94
C ARG A 529 11.50 -19.66 -5.83
N TYR A 530 12.67 -19.59 -5.19
CA TYR A 530 13.52 -20.77 -4.97
C TYR A 530 12.81 -21.83 -4.13
N ARG A 531 12.21 -21.45 -2.99
CA ARG A 531 11.50 -22.37 -2.09
C ARG A 531 10.28 -22.99 -2.76
N THR A 532 9.50 -22.20 -3.49
CA THR A 532 8.36 -22.70 -4.29
C THR A 532 8.82 -23.65 -5.38
N GLY A 533 9.96 -23.37 -6.04
CA GLY A 533 10.60 -24.30 -6.98
C GLY A 533 11.05 -25.61 -6.33
N GLN A 534 11.38 -25.60 -5.04
CA GLN A 534 11.66 -26.81 -4.26
C GLN A 534 10.41 -27.48 -3.68
N CYS A 535 9.21 -27.00 -4.01
CA CYS A 535 7.94 -27.51 -3.49
C CYS A 535 7.72 -27.25 -1.99
N TYR A 536 8.23 -26.14 -1.46
CA TYR A 536 8.04 -25.72 -0.07
C TYR A 536 7.36 -24.34 0.04
N PHE A 537 6.62 -24.13 1.13
CA PHE A 537 6.26 -22.77 1.57
C PHE A 537 7.54 -21.96 1.79
N PHE A 538 7.54 -20.67 1.46
CA PHE A 538 8.79 -19.91 1.51
C PHE A 538 9.23 -19.56 2.93
N ASP A 539 8.31 -19.53 3.88
CA ASP A 539 8.53 -19.18 5.28
C ASP A 539 8.56 -20.40 6.22
N LYS A 540 8.30 -21.61 5.70
CA LYS A 540 8.23 -22.84 6.51
C LYS A 540 8.74 -24.09 5.80
N GLU A 541 9.34 -25.01 6.54
CA GLU A 541 9.79 -26.34 6.05
C GLU A 541 8.63 -27.34 5.91
N GLU A 542 7.59 -26.95 5.18
CA GLU A 542 6.44 -27.80 4.83
C GLU A 542 6.23 -27.83 3.31
N LEU A 543 5.75 -28.96 2.78
CA LEU A 543 5.51 -29.12 1.34
C LEU A 543 4.30 -28.31 0.90
N LEU A 544 4.39 -27.68 -0.28
CA LEU A 544 3.25 -26.99 -0.88
C LEU A 544 2.13 -27.97 -1.28
N PRO A 545 0.86 -27.52 -1.26
CA PRO A 545 -0.24 -28.27 -1.83
C PRO A 545 0.03 -28.68 -3.27
N GLY A 546 -0.31 -29.93 -3.62
CA GLY A 546 -0.09 -30.48 -4.96
C GLY A 546 1.32 -31.00 -5.25
N CYS A 547 2.27 -30.86 -4.32
CA CYS A 547 3.61 -31.45 -4.44
C CYS A 547 3.64 -32.94 -4.05
N ASP A 548 4.59 -33.68 -4.62
CA ASP A 548 4.75 -35.12 -4.37
C ASP A 548 4.98 -35.39 -2.86
N GLY A 549 4.06 -36.14 -2.25
CA GLY A 549 4.11 -36.47 -0.82
C GLY A 549 3.30 -35.54 0.08
N TYR A 550 2.75 -34.45 -0.45
CA TYR A 550 1.75 -33.66 0.25
C TYR A 550 0.44 -34.44 0.37
N ILE A 551 -0.12 -34.49 1.57
CA ILE A 551 -1.43 -35.09 1.84
C ILE A 551 -2.39 -33.93 2.05
N ASP A 552 -3.20 -33.65 1.05
CA ASP A 552 -4.12 -32.53 1.10
C ASP A 552 -5.31 -32.82 2.00
N PRO A 553 -5.51 -32.04 3.08
CA PRO A 553 -6.57 -32.31 4.02
C PRO A 553 -7.88 -31.67 3.55
N VAL A 554 -8.40 -32.17 2.43
CA VAL A 554 -9.69 -31.76 1.86
C VAL A 554 -10.71 -32.89 1.93
N THR A 555 -11.91 -32.57 2.40
CA THR A 555 -13.10 -33.40 2.31
C THR A 555 -14.11 -32.76 1.37
N VAL A 556 -14.64 -33.53 0.41
CA VAL A 556 -15.77 -33.13 -0.43
C VAL A 556 -16.95 -34.04 -0.15
N TRP A 557 -18.12 -33.45 0.07
CA TRP A 557 -19.41 -34.12 0.10
C TRP A 557 -20.19 -33.75 -1.14
N GLN A 558 -20.49 -34.77 -1.95
CA GLN A 558 -21.37 -34.63 -3.10
C GLN A 558 -22.75 -35.19 -2.75
N PHE A 559 -23.78 -34.33 -2.77
CA PHE A 559 -25.14 -34.72 -2.40
C PHE A 559 -25.89 -35.42 -3.55
N ASN A 560 -25.21 -36.35 -4.24
CA ASN A 560 -25.70 -37.01 -5.46
C ASN A 560 -26.36 -38.39 -5.24
N THR A 561 -26.47 -38.85 -4.00
CA THR A 561 -27.14 -40.12 -3.64
C THR A 561 -28.02 -39.97 -2.40
N SER A 562 -28.95 -40.92 -2.21
CA SER A 562 -29.89 -40.96 -1.07
C SER A 562 -29.25 -41.29 0.29
N SER A 563 -27.92 -41.34 0.40
CA SER A 563 -27.15 -41.53 1.64
C SER A 563 -26.08 -40.43 1.71
N ALA A 564 -26.53 -39.20 1.95
CA ALA A 564 -25.90 -38.00 1.42
C ALA A 564 -24.79 -37.39 2.30
N LEU A 565 -24.51 -37.90 3.50
CA LEU A 565 -23.49 -37.33 4.41
C LEU A 565 -22.15 -38.10 4.40
N VAL A 566 -21.98 -39.02 3.45
CA VAL A 566 -20.70 -39.72 3.26
C VAL A 566 -19.86 -38.93 2.28
N SER A 567 -18.65 -38.56 2.67
CA SER A 567 -17.71 -37.86 1.80
C SER A 567 -17.17 -38.77 0.70
N ASP A 568 -16.69 -38.17 -0.39
CA ASP A 568 -16.01 -38.89 -1.48
C ASP A 568 -14.76 -39.67 -1.00
N GLY A 569 -14.20 -39.29 0.16
CA GLY A 569 -13.02 -39.89 0.79
C GLY A 569 -13.28 -40.96 1.86
N GLY A 570 -14.53 -41.21 2.26
CA GLY A 570 -14.89 -42.19 3.30
C GLY A 570 -14.28 -41.92 4.69
N ASP A 571 -14.04 -42.97 5.48
CA ASP A 571 -13.55 -42.90 6.89
C ASP A 571 -12.15 -42.27 7.08
N THR A 572 -11.44 -41.96 5.99
CA THR A 572 -10.11 -41.34 6.02
C THR A 572 -10.13 -39.83 5.76
N ALA A 573 -11.32 -39.24 5.65
CA ALA A 573 -11.49 -37.83 5.43
C ALA A 573 -11.06 -36.98 6.65
N PRO A 574 -10.48 -35.79 6.44
CA PRO A 574 -10.06 -34.88 7.51
C PRO A 574 -11.24 -34.26 8.28
N ALA A 575 -12.46 -34.37 7.75
CA ALA A 575 -13.69 -33.97 8.40
C ALA A 575 -14.84 -34.93 8.09
N VAL A 576 -15.83 -34.96 8.98
CA VAL A 576 -17.04 -35.77 8.93
C VAL A 576 -18.25 -34.85 9.10
N LEU A 577 -19.25 -35.01 8.24
CA LEU A 577 -20.51 -34.28 8.32
C LEU A 577 -21.57 -35.17 8.94
N LEU A 578 -22.18 -34.72 10.03
CA LEU A 578 -23.19 -35.45 10.78
C LEU A 578 -24.47 -34.63 10.90
N LEU A 579 -25.60 -35.32 10.93
CA LEU A 579 -26.85 -34.76 11.42
C LEU A 579 -27.09 -35.35 12.80
N VAL A 580 -27.21 -34.51 13.83
CA VAL A 580 -27.41 -34.95 15.21
C VAL A 580 -28.73 -34.41 15.76
N ASP A 581 -29.41 -35.18 16.60
CA ASP A 581 -30.63 -34.73 17.28
C ASP A 581 -30.31 -33.89 18.54
N VAL A 582 -31.36 -33.41 19.20
CA VAL A 582 -31.27 -32.61 20.44
C VAL A 582 -30.56 -33.30 21.60
N ASP A 583 -30.48 -34.63 21.59
CA ASP A 583 -29.80 -35.43 22.61
C ASP A 583 -28.35 -35.76 22.21
N GLY A 584 -27.90 -35.26 21.06
CA GLY A 584 -26.56 -35.47 20.49
C GLY A 584 -26.39 -36.83 19.81
N ALA A 585 -27.48 -37.52 19.46
CA ALA A 585 -27.42 -38.80 18.76
C ALA A 585 -27.40 -38.59 17.23
N GLN A 586 -26.50 -39.29 16.55
CA GLN A 586 -26.39 -39.27 15.09
C GLN A 586 -27.63 -39.87 14.42
N LEU A 587 -28.19 -39.16 13.45
CA LEU A 587 -29.28 -39.60 12.59
C LEU A 587 -28.74 -40.24 11.31
N THR A 588 -29.19 -41.46 10.99
CA THR A 588 -28.60 -42.28 9.90
C THR A 588 -29.49 -42.47 8.67
N ASP A 589 -30.80 -42.20 8.76
CA ASP A 589 -31.81 -42.45 7.69
C ASP A 589 -32.38 -41.13 7.09
N ILE A 590 -31.52 -40.11 6.96
CA ILE A 590 -31.84 -38.70 6.67
C ILE A 590 -32.69 -38.42 5.41
N CYS A 591 -32.68 -39.31 4.41
CA CYS A 591 -33.42 -39.10 3.15
C CYS A 591 -34.76 -39.85 3.11
N THR A 592 -35.06 -40.66 4.14
CA THR A 592 -36.22 -41.57 4.14
C THR A 592 -37.15 -41.40 5.32
N ASP A 593 -36.67 -40.78 6.41
CA ASP A 593 -37.49 -40.49 7.57
C ASP A 593 -38.13 -39.10 7.44
N GLU A 594 -39.44 -39.07 7.20
CA GLU A 594 -40.22 -37.83 7.09
C GLU A 594 -40.26 -37.02 8.41
N ALA A 595 -39.81 -37.59 9.54
CA ALA A 595 -39.69 -36.89 10.81
C ALA A 595 -38.38 -36.08 10.94
N ILE A 596 -37.44 -36.25 10.01
CA ILE A 596 -36.19 -35.49 9.96
C ILE A 596 -36.41 -34.29 9.03
N PRO A 597 -36.01 -33.06 9.42
CA PRO A 597 -36.15 -31.84 8.60
C PRO A 597 -35.17 -31.77 7.41
N VAL A 598 -34.87 -32.92 6.81
CA VAL A 598 -33.99 -33.09 5.65
C VAL A 598 -34.71 -33.96 4.62
N SER A 599 -34.68 -33.55 3.35
CA SER A 599 -35.21 -34.37 2.26
C SER A 599 -34.27 -34.37 1.07
N CYS A 600 -34.24 -35.46 0.31
CA CYS A 600 -33.31 -35.65 -0.80
C CYS A 600 -34.08 -35.85 -2.10
N GLY A 601 -33.60 -35.27 -3.19
CA GLY A 601 -34.28 -35.32 -4.48
C GLY A 601 -33.57 -34.49 -5.53
N THR A 602 -34.21 -34.33 -6.68
CA THR A 602 -33.70 -33.51 -7.78
C THR A 602 -34.20 -32.07 -7.75
N THR A 603 -33.47 -31.16 -8.40
CA THR A 603 -33.93 -29.79 -8.69
C THR A 603 -35.35 -29.78 -9.26
N GLN A 604 -35.65 -30.68 -10.20
CA GLN A 604 -36.97 -30.81 -10.82
C GLN A 604 -38.06 -31.35 -9.89
N GLU A 605 -37.75 -32.34 -9.04
CA GLU A 605 -38.70 -32.88 -8.05
C GLU A 605 -39.06 -31.83 -6.99
N PHE A 606 -38.11 -30.97 -6.63
CA PHE A 606 -38.34 -29.85 -5.71
C PHE A 606 -38.91 -28.60 -6.40
N GLY A 607 -38.90 -28.54 -7.73
CA GLY A 607 -39.42 -27.40 -8.50
C GLY A 607 -38.56 -26.14 -8.41
N ILE A 608 -37.25 -26.29 -8.17
CA ILE A 608 -36.25 -25.21 -8.19
C ILE A 608 -35.51 -25.20 -9.53
N SER A 609 -34.72 -24.16 -9.81
CA SER A 609 -33.93 -24.11 -11.04
C SER A 609 -32.89 -25.23 -11.09
N ASP A 610 -32.66 -25.76 -12.29
CA ASP A 610 -31.55 -26.67 -12.57
C ASP A 610 -30.20 -25.95 -12.34
N LEU A 611 -29.11 -26.71 -12.27
CA LEU A 611 -27.77 -26.17 -12.02
C LEU A 611 -27.30 -25.30 -13.21
N PRO A 612 -26.34 -24.38 -13.01
CA PRO A 612 -25.88 -23.45 -14.06
C PRO A 612 -25.36 -24.11 -15.36
N ASP A 613 -24.91 -25.36 -15.28
CA ASP A 613 -24.49 -26.19 -16.43
C ASP A 613 -25.67 -26.79 -17.23
N ASN A 614 -26.92 -26.50 -16.83
CA ASN A 614 -28.18 -27.07 -17.32
C ASN A 614 -28.41 -28.54 -16.96
N GLU A 615 -27.70 -29.06 -15.96
CA GLU A 615 -27.93 -30.42 -15.47
C GLU A 615 -28.97 -30.46 -14.34
N ILE A 616 -29.69 -31.58 -14.27
CA ILE A 616 -30.63 -31.86 -13.19
C ILE A 616 -29.83 -32.23 -11.95
N GLY A 617 -29.66 -31.28 -11.03
CA GLY A 617 -28.92 -31.49 -9.80
C GLY A 617 -29.63 -32.45 -8.86
N GLN A 618 -28.91 -33.43 -8.33
CA GLN A 618 -29.29 -34.13 -7.10
C GLN A 618 -28.87 -33.25 -5.91
N VAL A 619 -29.80 -33.02 -4.98
CA VAL A 619 -29.64 -32.06 -3.90
C VAL A 619 -30.26 -32.57 -2.61
N ILE A 620 -29.78 -32.05 -1.49
CA ILE A 620 -30.49 -32.13 -0.21
C ILE A 620 -31.21 -30.81 0.04
N ARG A 621 -32.45 -30.89 0.50
CA ARG A 621 -33.21 -29.77 1.05
C ARG A 621 -33.14 -29.85 2.57
N LEU A 622 -32.57 -28.81 3.17
CA LEU A 622 -32.65 -28.57 4.59
C LEU A 622 -33.85 -27.65 4.81
N ASP A 623 -34.89 -28.17 5.47
CA ASP A 623 -35.96 -27.31 5.96
C ASP A 623 -35.43 -26.48 7.15
N SER A 624 -36.15 -25.44 7.60
CA SER A 624 -35.73 -24.60 8.73
C SER A 624 -35.31 -25.47 9.93
N LEU A 625 -34.01 -25.67 10.09
CA LEU A 625 -33.44 -26.46 11.17
C LEU A 625 -33.51 -25.61 12.43
N GLU A 626 -34.54 -25.86 13.25
CA GLU A 626 -34.52 -25.40 14.63
C GLU A 626 -33.56 -26.30 15.41
N SER A 627 -32.69 -25.73 16.25
CA SER A 627 -31.85 -26.47 17.22
C SER A 627 -32.61 -27.46 18.13
N LYS A 628 -33.94 -27.48 18.06
CA LYS A 628 -34.85 -28.39 18.76
C LYS A 628 -35.20 -29.67 18.00
N GLU A 629 -34.78 -29.83 16.74
CA GLU A 629 -35.08 -31.02 15.94
C GLU A 629 -33.80 -31.75 15.51
N ALA A 630 -32.88 -31.06 14.84
CA ALA A 630 -31.57 -31.58 14.46
C ALA A 630 -30.58 -30.45 14.14
N THR A 631 -29.27 -30.70 14.31
CA THR A 631 -28.18 -29.82 13.89
C THR A 631 -27.29 -30.51 12.85
N LEU A 632 -26.91 -29.78 11.81
CA LEU A 632 -25.90 -30.21 10.84
C LEU A 632 -24.52 -29.82 11.36
N GLU A 633 -23.73 -30.82 11.76
CA GLU A 633 -22.45 -30.64 12.44
C GLU A 633 -21.29 -31.16 11.57
N LEU A 634 -20.29 -30.31 11.37
CA LEU A 634 -19.02 -30.67 10.77
C LEU A 634 -18.00 -30.91 11.89
N ILE A 635 -17.60 -32.18 12.03
CA ILE A 635 -16.55 -32.61 12.95
C ILE A 635 -15.25 -32.69 12.16
N HIS A 636 -14.21 -32.00 12.60
CA HIS A 636 -12.90 -32.06 11.97
C HIS A 636 -11.89 -32.79 12.86
N ASN A 637 -10.93 -33.45 12.21
CA ASN A 637 -9.77 -34.05 12.89
C ASN A 637 -8.57 -33.10 12.94
N SER A 638 -8.78 -31.81 12.65
CA SER A 638 -7.72 -30.80 12.72
C SER A 638 -7.17 -30.73 14.14
N VAL A 639 -5.86 -30.97 14.27
CA VAL A 639 -5.14 -30.84 15.54
C VAL A 639 -4.79 -29.37 15.69
N GLU A 640 -5.47 -28.65 16.60
CA GLU A 640 -5.22 -27.23 16.92
C GLU A 640 -4.95 -26.36 15.67
N GLY A 641 -6.00 -26.01 14.92
CA GLY A 641 -5.86 -25.30 13.64
C GLY A 641 -6.43 -23.89 13.66
N THR A 642 -5.61 -22.91 13.31
CA THR A 642 -6.02 -21.51 13.18
C THR A 642 -6.53 -21.14 11.79
N HIS A 643 -6.67 -22.05 10.83
CA HIS A 643 -7.06 -21.69 9.46
C HIS A 643 -7.76 -22.84 8.73
N PHE A 644 -8.81 -22.53 7.97
CA PHE A 644 -9.60 -23.51 7.21
C PHE A 644 -10.41 -22.86 6.09
N THR A 645 -10.90 -23.65 5.13
CA THR A 645 -11.78 -23.17 4.07
C THR A 645 -13.04 -24.02 3.99
N LEU A 646 -14.19 -23.36 3.93
CA LEU A 646 -15.50 -23.97 3.69
C LEU A 646 -16.03 -23.48 2.35
N VAL A 647 -16.56 -24.39 1.54
CA VAL A 647 -17.23 -24.06 0.28
C VAL A 647 -18.56 -24.79 0.22
N PHE A 648 -19.63 -24.10 -0.12
CA PHE A 648 -20.94 -24.72 -0.31
C PHE A 648 -21.61 -24.24 -1.60
N ASP A 649 -22.20 -25.19 -2.31
CA ASP A 649 -23.07 -24.95 -3.46
C ASP A 649 -24.49 -24.92 -2.97
N ALA A 650 -25.09 -23.73 -2.94
CA ALA A 650 -26.34 -23.50 -2.27
C ALA A 650 -27.34 -22.70 -3.09
N TYR A 651 -28.62 -22.98 -2.83
CA TYR A 651 -29.76 -22.28 -3.41
C TYR A 651 -30.73 -21.90 -2.29
N TRP A 652 -31.05 -20.60 -2.22
CA TRP A 652 -32.07 -20.06 -1.31
C TRP A 652 -33.31 -19.64 -2.07
N PRO A 653 -34.48 -20.23 -1.81
CA PRO A 653 -35.73 -19.76 -2.36
C PRO A 653 -36.08 -18.35 -1.88
N SER A 654 -36.57 -17.47 -2.76
CA SER A 654 -36.95 -16.10 -2.38
C SER A 654 -38.03 -16.04 -1.30
N ASN A 655 -38.92 -17.04 -1.20
CA ASN A 655 -39.92 -17.13 -0.15
C ASN A 655 -39.34 -17.55 1.21
N SER A 656 -38.18 -18.18 1.24
CA SER A 656 -37.52 -18.61 2.47
C SER A 656 -36.91 -17.42 3.23
N LEU A 657 -36.42 -16.40 2.51
CA LEU A 657 -35.74 -15.25 3.09
C LEU A 657 -36.65 -14.04 3.40
N LYS A 658 -37.95 -14.12 3.06
CA LYS A 658 -38.94 -13.04 3.31
C LYS A 658 -39.20 -12.81 4.79
N ASP A 659 -39.82 -11.67 5.11
CA ASP A 659 -40.24 -11.27 6.46
C ASP A 659 -39.08 -11.09 7.46
N ASN A 660 -37.92 -10.62 6.99
CA ASN A 660 -36.68 -10.44 7.78
C ASN A 660 -36.17 -11.73 8.44
N LYS A 661 -36.36 -12.87 7.78
CA LYS A 661 -35.78 -14.14 8.22
C LYS A 661 -34.26 -14.17 7.96
N TYR A 662 -33.51 -14.69 8.93
CA TYR A 662 -32.07 -14.86 8.85
C TYR A 662 -31.75 -16.32 8.55
N SER A 663 -31.12 -16.61 7.42
CA SER A 663 -30.64 -17.97 7.18
C SER A 663 -29.26 -18.13 7.82
N ALA A 664 -29.15 -18.92 8.88
CA ALA A 664 -27.84 -19.25 9.44
C ALA A 664 -26.95 -19.88 8.37
N LEU A 665 -25.67 -19.52 8.35
CA LEU A 665 -24.66 -20.11 7.47
C LEU A 665 -23.67 -20.94 8.28
N LEU A 666 -23.11 -20.34 9.33
CA LEU A 666 -22.06 -20.92 10.13
C LEU A 666 -22.18 -20.49 11.58
N SER A 667 -22.06 -21.45 12.48
CA SER A 667 -21.76 -21.24 13.89
C SER A 667 -20.54 -22.06 14.29
N ALA A 668 -19.47 -21.39 14.70
CA ALA A 668 -18.21 -22.01 15.07
C ALA A 668 -18.06 -22.21 16.59
N ASN A 669 -18.92 -21.59 17.41
CA ASN A 669 -18.96 -21.81 18.85
C ASN A 669 -20.33 -22.34 19.30
N THR A 670 -20.34 -23.54 19.86
CA THR A 670 -21.57 -24.21 20.33
C THR A 670 -22.15 -23.64 21.63
N LEU A 671 -21.47 -22.68 22.28
CA LEU A 671 -21.89 -22.02 23.52
C LEU A 671 -22.65 -20.70 23.30
N ASP A 672 -22.57 -20.12 22.10
CA ASP A 672 -23.39 -18.96 21.73
C ASP A 672 -24.70 -19.45 21.12
N ASP A 673 -25.78 -18.72 21.39
CA ASP A 673 -27.10 -19.06 20.88
C ASP A 673 -27.28 -18.54 19.45
N ALA A 674 -26.50 -17.56 18.95
CA ALA A 674 -26.69 -16.98 17.60
C ALA A 674 -25.61 -17.41 16.58
N PRO A 675 -25.94 -17.54 15.28
CA PRO A 675 -24.94 -17.84 14.25
C PRO A 675 -23.95 -16.68 14.05
N GLU A 676 -22.68 -17.04 13.83
CA GLU A 676 -21.61 -16.08 13.50
C GLU A 676 -21.80 -15.43 12.11
N LEU A 677 -22.27 -16.22 11.14
CA LEU A 677 -22.61 -15.78 9.79
C LEU A 677 -24.04 -16.15 9.44
N TYR A 678 -24.75 -15.22 8.83
CA TYR A 678 -26.11 -15.42 8.36
C TYR A 678 -26.35 -14.69 7.05
N LEU A 679 -27.37 -15.13 6.31
CA LEU A 679 -27.88 -14.48 5.11
C LEU A 679 -29.18 -13.74 5.42
N GLN A 680 -29.33 -12.50 4.94
CA GLN A 680 -30.55 -11.71 5.10
C GLN A 680 -30.92 -10.99 3.80
N LEU A 681 -32.22 -10.93 3.45
CA LEU A 681 -32.70 -10.06 2.37
C LEU A 681 -32.59 -8.59 2.75
N GLU A 682 -32.00 -7.78 1.87
CA GLU A 682 -31.96 -6.33 2.07
C GLU A 682 -33.33 -5.67 1.78
N ASN A 683 -33.75 -4.82 2.71
CA ASN A 683 -34.94 -3.96 2.58
C ASN A 683 -34.52 -2.48 2.71
N ASN A 684 -33.79 -1.95 1.71
CA ASN A 684 -33.34 -0.56 1.67
C ASN A 684 -34.06 0.26 0.57
N ASP A 685 -34.24 1.56 0.83
CA ASP A 685 -35.04 2.58 0.10
C ASP A 685 -34.82 2.63 -1.44
N GLY A 686 -35.34 1.64 -2.17
CA GLY A 686 -35.37 1.60 -3.65
C GLY A 686 -35.19 0.22 -4.28
N ASN A 687 -34.53 -0.72 -3.58
CA ASN A 687 -34.22 -2.09 -4.05
C ASN A 687 -34.85 -3.14 -3.12
N ASP A 688 -36.17 -3.07 -2.95
CA ASP A 688 -36.94 -3.93 -2.04
C ASP A 688 -36.72 -5.43 -2.36
N GLY A 689 -35.88 -6.12 -1.57
CA GLY A 689 -35.74 -7.58 -1.55
C GLY A 689 -35.24 -8.26 -2.82
N GLN A 690 -34.37 -7.63 -3.63
CA GLN A 690 -33.84 -8.25 -4.87
C GLN A 690 -32.70 -9.24 -4.64
N TYR A 691 -31.87 -9.01 -3.63
CA TYR A 691 -30.73 -9.85 -3.26
C TYR A 691 -30.61 -9.96 -1.75
N ALA A 692 -29.90 -10.98 -1.30
CA ALA A 692 -29.55 -11.20 0.09
C ALA A 692 -28.06 -10.94 0.29
N THR A 693 -27.70 -10.55 1.51
CA THR A 693 -26.33 -10.22 1.89
C THR A 693 -25.90 -11.02 3.11
N ILE A 694 -24.60 -11.28 3.21
CA ILE A 694 -24.02 -12.04 4.32
C ILE A 694 -23.69 -11.05 5.44
N GLY A 695 -24.35 -11.22 6.58
CA GLY A 695 -24.17 -10.39 7.78
C GLY A 695 -23.39 -11.10 8.88
N LYS A 696 -22.81 -10.30 9.79
CA LYS A 696 -22.14 -10.75 11.02
C LYS A 696 -22.89 -10.23 12.25
N THR A 697 -23.00 -11.06 13.29
CA THR A 697 -23.77 -10.79 14.52
C THR A 697 -23.14 -9.73 15.45
N SER A 698 -21.83 -9.44 15.35
CA SER A 698 -21.12 -8.62 16.35
C SER A 698 -20.34 -7.39 15.85
N ALA A 699 -20.39 -7.05 14.56
CA ALA A 699 -19.90 -5.77 14.03
C ALA A 699 -20.57 -5.50 12.67
N GLY A 700 -21.15 -4.30 12.50
CA GLY A 700 -22.05 -3.99 11.39
C GLY A 700 -21.40 -4.09 10.01
N GLY A 701 -22.08 -4.80 9.11
CA GLY A 701 -21.77 -4.88 7.69
C GLY A 701 -22.50 -6.04 7.03
N TYR A 702 -22.99 -5.81 5.83
CA TYR A 702 -23.67 -6.77 4.97
C TYR A 702 -22.85 -6.87 3.69
N TYR A 703 -22.40 -8.08 3.34
CA TYR A 703 -21.39 -8.27 2.30
C TYR A 703 -21.83 -9.30 1.28
N GLY A 704 -21.48 -9.01 0.02
CA GLY A 704 -21.76 -9.87 -1.13
C GLY A 704 -23.23 -9.98 -1.50
N GLU A 705 -23.51 -9.94 -2.80
CA GLU A 705 -24.87 -10.09 -3.32
C GLU A 705 -25.14 -11.55 -3.68
N ILE A 706 -26.08 -12.16 -2.98
CA ILE A 706 -26.61 -13.50 -3.27
C ILE A 706 -28.01 -13.34 -3.84
N LEU A 707 -28.21 -13.75 -5.09
CA LEU A 707 -29.52 -13.69 -5.71
C LEU A 707 -30.37 -14.88 -5.24
N PRO A 708 -31.55 -14.64 -4.63
CA PRO A 708 -32.49 -15.71 -4.37
C PRO A 708 -32.92 -16.37 -5.67
N ASP A 709 -33.41 -17.60 -5.54
CA ASP A 709 -33.83 -18.42 -6.66
C ASP A 709 -32.71 -18.69 -7.71
N THR A 710 -31.45 -18.59 -7.28
CA THR A 710 -30.25 -18.85 -8.08
C THR A 710 -29.26 -19.70 -7.29
N TRP A 711 -28.50 -20.55 -8.00
CA TRP A 711 -27.41 -21.32 -7.43
C TRP A 711 -26.16 -20.46 -7.31
N HIS A 712 -25.55 -20.46 -6.12
CA HIS A 712 -24.28 -19.79 -5.86
C HIS A 712 -23.29 -20.74 -5.20
N ARG A 713 -22.03 -20.63 -5.60
CA ARG A 713 -20.92 -21.23 -4.86
C ARG A 713 -20.36 -20.18 -3.91
N ILE A 714 -20.45 -20.43 -2.61
CA ILE A 714 -19.95 -19.50 -1.60
C ILE A 714 -18.78 -20.16 -0.89
N ALA A 715 -17.65 -19.47 -0.83
CA ALA A 715 -16.47 -19.92 -0.10
C ALA A 715 -16.12 -18.94 1.03
N PHE A 716 -15.84 -19.49 2.21
CA PHE A 716 -15.24 -18.77 3.31
C PHE A 716 -13.88 -19.36 3.61
N SER A 717 -12.85 -18.53 3.57
CA SER A 717 -11.51 -18.91 3.97
C SER A 717 -11.12 -18.17 5.24
N PHE A 718 -10.93 -18.90 6.33
CA PHE A 718 -10.66 -18.38 7.67
C PHE A 718 -9.19 -18.52 8.02
N VAL A 719 -8.65 -17.49 8.68
CA VAL A 719 -7.34 -17.46 9.31
C VAL A 719 -7.47 -16.78 10.67
N ILE A 720 -6.80 -17.33 11.67
CA ILE A 720 -6.89 -16.95 13.06
C ILE A 720 -5.46 -16.71 13.54
N SER A 721 -5.14 -15.49 13.90
CA SER A 721 -3.81 -15.13 14.38
C SER A 721 -3.93 -14.56 15.79
N GLU A 722 -3.01 -14.96 16.66
CA GLU A 722 -2.84 -14.30 17.96
C GLU A 722 -2.38 -12.85 17.80
N ILE A 723 -1.76 -12.51 16.66
CA ILE A 723 -1.15 -11.21 16.38
C ILE A 723 -2.17 -10.22 15.78
N ASN A 724 -2.94 -10.63 14.76
CA ASN A 724 -3.89 -9.75 14.03
C ASN A 724 -5.38 -10.06 14.27
N GLY A 725 -5.73 -11.00 15.15
CA GLY A 725 -7.12 -11.41 15.33
C GLY A 725 -7.57 -12.44 14.30
N HIS A 726 -8.87 -12.45 13.95
CA HIS A 726 -9.39 -13.32 12.89
C HIS A 726 -9.53 -12.57 11.57
N LEU A 727 -9.10 -13.21 10.50
CA LEU A 727 -9.32 -12.82 9.11
C LEU A 727 -10.25 -13.85 8.46
N TYR A 728 -11.28 -13.43 7.74
CA TYR A 728 -11.90 -14.31 6.76
C TYR A 728 -12.10 -13.63 5.41
N LYS A 729 -11.86 -14.39 4.34
CA LYS A 729 -12.14 -13.98 2.95
C LYS A 729 -13.42 -14.66 2.50
N LEU A 730 -14.34 -13.90 1.93
CA LEU A 730 -15.60 -14.35 1.35
C LEU A 730 -15.51 -14.30 -0.17
N TYR A 731 -15.82 -15.42 -0.81
CA TYR A 731 -15.91 -15.54 -2.26
C TYR A 731 -17.30 -15.97 -2.69
N ILE A 732 -17.79 -15.40 -3.79
CA ILE A 732 -19.07 -15.77 -4.42
C ILE A 732 -18.78 -16.08 -5.89
N ASP A 733 -19.14 -17.28 -6.32
CA ASP A 733 -18.92 -17.81 -7.67
C ASP A 733 -17.47 -17.66 -8.15
N GLY A 734 -16.54 -17.95 -7.23
CA GLY A 734 -15.09 -17.90 -7.46
C GLY A 734 -14.45 -16.53 -7.23
N LYS A 735 -15.22 -15.44 -7.15
CA LYS A 735 -14.67 -14.08 -7.01
C LYS A 735 -14.57 -13.66 -5.56
N LEU A 736 -13.45 -13.05 -5.15
CA LEU A 736 -13.32 -12.41 -3.84
C LEU A 736 -14.31 -11.24 -3.76
N VAL A 737 -15.13 -11.21 -2.71
CA VAL A 737 -16.17 -10.18 -2.51
C VAL A 737 -15.95 -9.40 -1.23
N HIS A 738 -15.27 -9.98 -0.24
CA HIS A 738 -14.96 -9.30 1.00
C HIS A 738 -13.78 -9.94 1.74
N THR A 739 -12.99 -9.11 2.42
CA THR A 739 -11.97 -9.52 3.39
C THR A 739 -12.32 -8.85 4.72
N ALA A 740 -12.60 -9.66 5.74
CA ALA A 740 -13.01 -9.18 7.07
C ALA A 740 -11.88 -9.36 8.08
N GLU A 741 -11.43 -8.27 8.70
CA GLU A 741 -10.46 -8.26 9.80
C GLU A 741 -11.14 -7.98 11.14
N ALA A 742 -10.76 -8.68 12.22
CA ALA A 742 -11.33 -8.46 13.55
C ALA A 742 -10.25 -8.43 14.65
N ASN A 743 -9.90 -7.22 15.10
CA ASN A 743 -8.86 -6.96 16.10
C ASN A 743 -9.30 -7.18 17.57
N SER A 744 -10.30 -8.02 17.85
CA SER A 744 -10.81 -8.19 19.23
C SER A 744 -10.72 -9.63 19.75
N GLN A 745 -10.12 -9.78 20.94
CA GLN A 745 -9.96 -11.06 21.65
C GLN A 745 -11.29 -11.77 21.99
N THR A 746 -12.40 -11.05 22.03
CA THR A 746 -13.73 -11.64 22.26
C THR A 746 -14.30 -12.31 21.02
N VAL A 747 -13.91 -11.87 19.82
CA VAL A 747 -14.25 -12.55 18.57
C VAL A 747 -13.31 -13.75 18.38
N LEU A 748 -12.07 -13.67 18.88
CA LEU A 748 -11.03 -14.73 18.80
C LEU A 748 -11.45 -16.12 19.29
N ALA A 749 -12.34 -16.20 20.28
CA ALA A 749 -12.79 -17.47 20.85
C ALA A 749 -13.95 -18.14 20.08
N ASN A 750 -14.63 -17.39 19.20
CA ASN A 750 -15.85 -17.88 18.55
C ASN A 750 -15.59 -18.56 17.21
N TRP A 751 -14.40 -18.41 16.61
CA TRP A 751 -14.09 -18.96 15.28
C TRP A 751 -12.94 -19.96 15.29
N THR A 752 -12.25 -20.13 16.41
CA THR A 752 -11.21 -21.16 16.59
C THR A 752 -11.80 -22.54 16.40
N LEU A 753 -11.14 -23.34 15.55
CA LEU A 753 -11.35 -24.79 15.50
C LEU A 753 -10.84 -25.39 16.81
N ASP A 754 -11.71 -25.47 17.81
CA ASP A 754 -11.46 -26.23 19.03
C ASP A 754 -11.95 -27.68 18.86
N ASP A 755 -12.06 -28.45 19.94
CA ASP A 755 -12.59 -29.83 19.86
C ASP A 755 -14.12 -29.88 19.58
N SER A 756 -14.79 -28.73 19.37
CA SER A 756 -16.23 -28.62 19.13
C SER A 756 -16.57 -28.73 17.63
N PRO A 757 -17.74 -29.27 17.28
CA PRO A 757 -18.22 -29.28 15.91
C PRO A 757 -18.58 -27.87 15.41
N ILE A 758 -18.35 -27.60 14.13
CA ILE A 758 -18.91 -26.43 13.45
C ILE A 758 -20.36 -26.75 13.07
N ARG A 759 -21.31 -25.92 13.49
CA ARG A 759 -22.71 -26.04 13.06
C ARG A 759 -22.92 -25.26 11.77
N LEU A 760 -23.46 -25.93 10.76
CA LEU A 760 -23.72 -25.35 9.45
C LEU A 760 -25.22 -25.22 9.23
N LEU A 761 -25.65 -24.11 8.63
CA LEU A 761 -27.02 -23.92 8.12
C LEU A 761 -28.14 -24.22 9.13
N THR A 762 -27.85 -24.04 10.43
CA THR A 762 -28.76 -24.37 11.53
C THR A 762 -28.92 -23.17 12.45
N ASP A 763 -30.16 -22.87 12.85
CA ASP A 763 -30.46 -21.85 13.86
C ASP A 763 -30.30 -22.40 15.27
N THR A 764 -29.53 -21.69 16.11
CA THR A 764 -29.21 -22.09 17.48
C THR A 764 -29.99 -21.33 18.54
N ASP A 765 -30.67 -20.20 18.24
CA ASP A 765 -31.16 -19.25 19.27
C ASP A 765 -32.64 -19.43 19.67
N ASN A 766 -33.31 -20.46 19.15
CA ASN A 766 -34.71 -20.76 19.37
C ASN A 766 -35.71 -19.72 18.81
N PHE A 767 -35.30 -18.76 17.96
CA PHE A 767 -36.21 -17.78 17.37
C PHE A 767 -36.87 -18.25 16.04
N SER A 768 -36.53 -19.44 15.54
CA SER A 768 -37.09 -20.01 14.30
C SER A 768 -36.84 -19.10 13.09
N GLU A 769 -35.65 -18.51 13.02
CA GLU A 769 -35.29 -17.50 12.04
C GLU A 769 -34.69 -18.11 10.78
N SER A 770 -34.14 -19.33 10.86
CA SER A 770 -33.60 -20.06 9.72
C SER A 770 -34.60 -20.37 8.62
N SER A 771 -34.07 -20.49 7.41
CA SER A 771 -34.83 -20.59 6.17
C SER A 771 -34.49 -21.88 5.42
N THR A 772 -35.39 -22.35 4.54
CA THR A 772 -35.10 -23.51 3.71
C THR A 772 -33.94 -23.22 2.75
N VAL A 773 -32.96 -24.11 2.70
CA VAL A 773 -31.81 -24.06 1.79
C VAL A 773 -31.63 -25.40 1.09
N TYR A 774 -31.18 -25.36 -0.16
CA TYR A 774 -30.82 -26.56 -0.92
C TYR A 774 -29.32 -26.60 -1.13
N LEU A 775 -28.71 -27.77 -0.93
CA LEU A 775 -27.28 -27.98 -1.15
C LEU A 775 -27.03 -29.02 -2.24
N ASN A 776 -26.09 -28.72 -3.14
CA ASN A 776 -25.59 -29.69 -4.12
C ASN A 776 -24.24 -30.31 -3.71
N ALA A 777 -23.35 -29.50 -3.13
CA ALA A 777 -22.05 -29.95 -2.66
C ALA A 777 -21.57 -29.12 -1.45
N LEU A 778 -20.67 -29.72 -0.67
CA LEU A 778 -19.93 -29.07 0.41
C LEU A 778 -18.46 -29.49 0.33
N LEU A 779 -17.52 -28.57 0.56
CA LEU A 779 -16.10 -28.85 0.71
C LEU A 779 -15.59 -28.22 2.01
N PHE A 780 -14.75 -28.98 2.71
CA PHE A 780 -13.97 -28.49 3.83
C PHE A 780 -12.51 -28.80 3.60
N ALA A 781 -11.66 -27.78 3.70
CA ALA A 781 -10.21 -27.90 3.75
C ALA A 781 -9.74 -27.49 5.14
N SER A 782 -8.95 -28.31 5.83
CA SER A 782 -8.30 -27.90 7.09
C SER A 782 -7.09 -26.99 6.86
N ARG A 783 -7.15 -26.19 5.78
CA ARG A 783 -6.18 -25.17 5.40
C ARG A 783 -6.89 -24.05 4.65
N GLN A 784 -6.20 -22.93 4.47
CA GLN A 784 -6.63 -21.90 3.53
C GLN A 784 -6.37 -22.38 2.09
N LEU A 785 -7.40 -22.30 1.25
CA LEU A 785 -7.24 -22.37 -0.21
C LEU A 785 -6.80 -20.99 -0.74
N THR A 786 -5.92 -20.95 -1.73
CA THR A 786 -5.54 -19.69 -2.39
C THR A 786 -6.71 -19.12 -3.21
N THR A 787 -6.63 -17.85 -3.59
CA THR A 787 -7.62 -17.23 -4.50
C THR A 787 -7.72 -18.02 -5.80
N GLU A 788 -6.59 -18.40 -6.40
CA GLU A 788 -6.56 -19.22 -7.62
C GLU A 788 -7.21 -20.59 -7.43
N GLU A 789 -6.98 -21.25 -6.28
CA GLU A 789 -7.64 -22.52 -5.96
C GLU A 789 -9.16 -22.35 -5.90
N ILE A 790 -9.65 -21.28 -5.27
CA ILE A 790 -11.09 -21.00 -5.15
C ILE A 790 -11.70 -20.61 -6.51
N GLU A 791 -11.02 -19.80 -7.30
CA GLU A 791 -11.42 -19.46 -8.67
C GLU A 791 -11.50 -20.71 -9.56
N SER A 792 -10.56 -21.64 -9.40
CA SER A 792 -10.49 -22.88 -10.17
C SER A 792 -11.66 -23.84 -9.90
N LEU A 793 -12.34 -23.70 -8.75
CA LEU A 793 -13.57 -24.44 -8.50
C LEU A 793 -14.65 -24.07 -9.53
N ALA A 794 -14.64 -22.84 -10.06
CA ALA A 794 -15.67 -22.26 -10.93
C ALA A 794 -17.05 -22.15 -10.24
N THR A 795 -18.10 -21.85 -11.00
CA THR A 795 -19.48 -21.79 -10.47
C THR A 795 -20.05 -23.19 -10.19
N VAL A 796 -21.25 -23.24 -9.62
CA VAL A 796 -21.97 -24.49 -9.28
C VAL A 796 -22.13 -25.38 -10.53
N SER A 797 -21.91 -26.67 -10.36
CA SER A 797 -21.96 -27.72 -11.40
C SER A 797 -22.52 -29.01 -10.85
N GLU A 798 -22.83 -30.00 -11.71
CA GLU A 798 -23.34 -31.32 -11.29
C GLU A 798 -22.45 -31.99 -10.22
N ARG A 799 -21.13 -31.73 -10.29
CA ARG A 799 -20.13 -32.20 -9.36
C ARG A 799 -19.16 -31.09 -8.97
N LEU A 800 -18.84 -31.01 -7.67
CA LEU A 800 -17.74 -30.20 -7.15
C LEU A 800 -16.45 -31.03 -7.27
N ASP A 801 -15.77 -30.88 -8.41
CA ASP A 801 -14.47 -31.51 -8.63
C ASP A 801 -13.37 -30.63 -8.05
N TYR A 802 -12.82 -31.06 -6.91
CA TYR A 802 -11.62 -30.46 -6.37
C TYR A 802 -10.39 -31.22 -6.87
N THR A 803 -9.66 -30.58 -7.77
CA THR A 803 -8.31 -31.01 -8.13
C THR A 803 -7.35 -29.94 -7.71
N LEU A 804 -6.43 -30.28 -6.82
CA LEU A 804 -5.27 -29.44 -6.54
C LEU A 804 -4.65 -28.99 -7.87
N PRO A 805 -4.39 -27.68 -8.06
CA PRO A 805 -3.59 -27.17 -9.17
C PRO A 805 -2.16 -27.72 -9.08
N SER A 806 -1.98 -29.01 -9.35
CA SER A 806 -0.68 -29.64 -9.27
C SER A 806 0.14 -29.11 -10.43
N ARG A 807 1.21 -28.39 -10.10
CA ARG A 807 2.35 -28.10 -10.97
C ARG A 807 2.31 -26.82 -11.81
N GLU A 808 1.22 -26.05 -11.84
CA GLU A 808 1.23 -24.80 -12.62
C GLU A 808 2.07 -23.71 -11.95
N LEU A 809 1.87 -23.41 -10.65
CA LEU A 809 2.66 -22.39 -9.95
C LEU A 809 4.17 -22.69 -10.01
N SER A 810 4.59 -23.89 -9.56
CA SER A 810 6.01 -24.28 -9.61
C SER A 810 6.57 -24.27 -11.04
N ALA A 811 5.83 -24.71 -12.06
CA ALA A 811 6.29 -24.64 -13.44
C ALA A 811 6.25 -23.23 -14.03
N THR A 812 5.32 -22.37 -13.60
CA THR A 812 5.24 -20.95 -13.97
C THR A 812 6.38 -20.18 -13.35
N VAL A 813 6.67 -20.40 -12.07
CA VAL A 813 7.84 -19.87 -11.37
C VAL A 813 9.14 -20.39 -11.99
N GLU A 814 9.27 -21.69 -12.29
CA GLU A 814 10.44 -22.24 -12.98
C GLU A 814 10.60 -21.66 -14.40
N ARG A 815 9.50 -21.48 -15.13
CA ARG A 815 9.50 -20.85 -16.47
C ARG A 815 9.87 -19.37 -16.38
N ALA A 816 9.30 -18.65 -15.43
CA ALA A 816 9.61 -17.25 -15.15
C ALA A 816 11.08 -17.11 -14.75
N TYR A 817 11.60 -17.96 -13.86
CA TYR A 817 13.01 -17.98 -13.45
C TYR A 817 13.96 -18.31 -14.62
N SER A 818 13.56 -19.25 -15.49
CA SER A 818 14.34 -19.60 -16.68
C SER A 818 14.26 -18.55 -17.79
N ALA A 819 13.16 -17.79 -17.83
CA ALA A 819 12.91 -16.72 -18.79
C ALA A 819 13.40 -15.36 -18.30
N ALA A 820 13.56 -15.18 -16.98
CA ALA A 820 14.01 -13.96 -16.31
C ALA A 820 15.33 -13.55 -16.94
N PRO A 821 15.28 -12.60 -17.88
CA PRO A 821 16.49 -12.06 -18.42
C PRO A 821 17.01 -11.15 -17.31
N MET A 822 18.28 -11.31 -16.96
CA MET A 822 19.06 -10.31 -16.22
C MET A 822 19.22 -10.58 -14.71
N ASP A 823 20.45 -10.93 -14.35
CA ASP A 823 21.00 -10.80 -13.01
C ASP A 823 21.08 -9.30 -12.66
N TRP A 824 20.06 -8.81 -11.94
CA TRP A 824 19.95 -7.40 -11.51
C TRP A 824 21.05 -7.02 -10.54
N SER A 825 21.48 -7.97 -9.69
CA SER A 825 22.66 -7.80 -8.83
C SER A 825 23.87 -7.43 -9.68
N HIS A 826 24.08 -8.09 -10.83
CA HIS A 826 25.14 -7.73 -11.76
C HIS A 826 24.95 -6.39 -12.45
N LYS A 827 23.73 -5.99 -12.86
CA LYS A 827 23.53 -4.70 -13.55
C LYS A 827 23.74 -3.52 -12.61
N TRP A 828 23.23 -3.62 -11.39
CA TRP A 828 23.47 -2.63 -10.35
C TRP A 828 24.95 -2.61 -9.95
N LEU A 829 25.61 -3.78 -9.78
CA LEU A 829 27.06 -3.86 -9.56
C LEU A 829 27.89 -3.33 -10.74
N ILE A 830 27.45 -3.51 -11.99
CA ILE A 830 28.10 -2.97 -13.20
C ILE A 830 27.95 -1.46 -13.26
N GLN A 831 26.81 -0.90 -12.84
CA GLN A 831 26.65 0.54 -12.65
C GLN A 831 27.55 1.03 -11.50
N ARG A 832 27.50 0.41 -10.31
CA ARG A 832 28.38 0.70 -9.17
C ARG A 832 29.86 0.73 -9.55
N ASN A 833 30.33 -0.22 -10.37
CA ASN A 833 31.73 -0.29 -10.81
C ASN A 833 32.15 0.86 -11.74
N LYS A 834 31.22 1.69 -12.24
CA LYS A 834 31.52 2.97 -12.90
C LYS A 834 31.74 4.11 -11.90
N PHE A 835 31.28 3.95 -10.67
CA PHE A 835 31.29 4.95 -9.61
C PHE A 835 32.34 4.57 -8.55
N ASN A 836 33.60 4.91 -8.82
CA ASN A 836 34.60 4.97 -7.76
C ASN A 836 34.28 6.19 -6.90
N PHE A 837 33.60 6.00 -5.77
CA PHE A 837 33.66 6.99 -4.69
C PHE A 837 35.02 6.86 -3.99
N PRO A 838 35.74 7.97 -3.77
CA PRO A 838 37.05 7.98 -3.11
C PRO A 838 36.98 7.68 -1.61
#